data_AF-A0A498LNN6-F1
#
_entry.id   AF-A0A498LNN6-F1
#
_cell.length_a   1.000
_cell.length_b   1.000
_cell.length_c   1.000
_cell.angle_alpha   90.00
_cell.angle_beta   90.00
_cell.angle_gamma   90.00
#
_symmetry.space_group_name_H-M   'P 1'
#
loop_
_entity.id
_entity.type
_entity.pdbx_description
1 polymer ?
#
loop_
_entity_poly.entity_id
_entity_poly.type
_entity_poly.pdbx_seq_one_letter_code
_entity_poly.pdbx_strand_id
1 'polypeptide(L)'
;MNLQRLSSLLLCVATQASKGDEQNNKRAGRKKNKGRKKNKNITPVQPNHTLGHRSHSTTADPCLTSHVDYCIHGRCTYLHGLREPVCVCKRGYDGERCGIQLLGTSRDESSTETTHTALVIMAVVLSVISCLAILLMVCVHYRTHHRFQAAFLSSNNEREKLEKKNIMVCVSISAAMLSRLSTSVRPCVSMCRWVHTKEKGKPLMLNPRTNKGMAFTLKERQMLGIHGLLPPKIETQDTQAMRFQKNLKKMSDPLQKYIYLMGIQERNERLFYRVLMEDIEALMPIVYTPTVGLACTQYGHIFRRPKGLFISIKDQGHVRSILDNWPETSVKAVVVTDGERILGLGDLGVYGMGIPVGKLCLYTACAGIRPESCLPVCIDVGTDNEKLLRDPFYMGLYQRRDRSQRYDDLIDEFMEAVVDKYGQDTLIQFEDFGNHNAFRFLKKYREKYCTFNDDIQGTASVALAGLLAAQRVVRKPITEHKVLFLGAGEAALGIANLIVMAMMESGMSQAEARKKIWMFDKYGLLVKGRAYETDSNQEAFVHPDPGDVKSFLDAVNVIKPTAIIGVSGAGRLFTHDVIRAMGSLNERPIIFALSNPTAKAECTAEDAYSLTQGRCLFASGSPFAPVSLEDGRILTPGQGNNAYIFPGVALAVILSGVRHISDTVFLEAAKTLADQLTDEELSQGRLYPPLSNIREVSLQMAIKVVEYVYSRGMAFRYPEPVDKEAYVRSVVWNTNYDSFLPEIYDWPGVSHSPVVD
;
A
#
# COMPACT_ATOMS: atom_id res chain seq x y z
N MET A 1 18.32 18.39 -61.21
CA MET A 1 18.99 19.67 -61.56
C MET A 1 19.57 20.26 -60.28
N ASN A 2 20.80 20.79 -60.35
CA ASN A 2 21.46 21.81 -59.50
C ASN A 2 21.33 21.77 -57.95
N LEU A 3 22.36 22.03 -57.13
CA LEU A 3 23.83 22.24 -57.26
C LEU A 3 24.37 22.06 -55.80
N GLN A 4 25.14 21.04 -55.40
CA GLN A 4 26.58 20.74 -55.60
C GLN A 4 27.53 21.32 -54.51
N ARG A 5 28.57 20.54 -54.14
CA ARG A 5 29.77 20.81 -53.28
C ARG A 5 29.56 20.54 -51.77
N LEU A 6 30.42 19.81 -51.02
CA LEU A 6 31.91 19.68 -50.90
C LEU A 6 32.57 20.85 -50.14
N SER A 7 33.56 20.68 -49.24
CA SER A 7 34.08 19.50 -48.48
C SER A 7 35.19 19.93 -47.48
N SER A 8 35.70 18.97 -46.68
CA SER A 8 37.11 18.84 -46.21
C SER A 8 37.79 19.82 -45.23
N LEU A 9 38.36 19.22 -44.16
CA LEU A 9 39.62 19.50 -43.42
C LEU A 9 39.91 20.88 -42.78
N LEU A 10 40.60 20.83 -41.62
CA LEU A 10 41.33 21.95 -41.01
C LEU A 10 42.47 21.41 -40.11
N LEU A 11 43.73 21.80 -40.38
CA LEU A 11 44.90 21.45 -39.55
C LEU A 11 46.10 22.40 -39.84
N CYS A 12 46.67 23.03 -38.80
CA CYS A 12 47.91 23.87 -38.82
C CYS A 12 47.85 25.14 -39.72
N VAL A 13 48.64 26.21 -39.56
CA VAL A 13 49.79 26.62 -38.69
C VAL A 13 49.63 28.16 -38.44
N ALA A 14 50.31 28.90 -37.53
CA ALA A 14 51.46 28.63 -36.65
C ALA A 14 51.22 29.22 -35.22
N THR A 15 52.10 29.91 -34.45
CA THR A 15 53.41 30.59 -34.70
C THR A 15 54.30 30.66 -33.43
N GLN A 16 55.57 30.96 -33.67
CA GLN A 16 56.71 31.40 -32.83
C GLN A 16 56.41 32.20 -31.53
N ALA A 17 57.22 32.19 -30.46
CA ALA A 17 58.45 31.44 -30.06
C ALA A 17 58.52 31.42 -28.49
N SER A 18 59.53 30.96 -27.73
CA SER A 18 60.97 30.73 -27.91
C SER A 18 61.55 29.91 -26.73
N LYS A 19 62.55 29.03 -26.96
CA LYS A 19 63.64 28.50 -26.06
C LYS A 19 63.31 28.12 -24.59
N GLY A 20 63.81 27.02 -24.01
CA GLY A 20 64.73 25.95 -24.48
C GLY A 20 65.32 25.19 -23.28
N ASP A 21 65.95 24.03 -23.54
CA ASP A 21 67.01 23.33 -22.76
C ASP A 21 66.81 23.00 -21.25
N GLU A 22 67.37 21.94 -20.64
CA GLU A 22 67.85 20.63 -21.13
C GLU A 22 67.87 19.57 -19.98
N GLN A 23 67.96 18.30 -20.39
CA GLN A 23 68.53 17.11 -19.70
C GLN A 23 68.69 16.97 -18.15
N ASN A 24 67.90 16.04 -17.60
CA ASN A 24 68.33 14.69 -17.14
C ASN A 24 69.27 14.46 -15.89
N ASN A 25 68.76 13.63 -14.96
CA ASN A 25 69.43 12.52 -14.21
C ASN A 25 70.49 12.71 -13.06
N LYS A 26 70.10 12.16 -11.88
CA LYS A 26 70.85 11.24 -10.96
C LYS A 26 71.90 11.71 -9.91
N ARG A 27 71.67 11.16 -8.68
CA ARG A 27 72.62 10.61 -7.65
C ARG A 27 73.38 11.52 -6.63
N ALA A 28 72.85 11.49 -5.38
CA ALA A 28 73.51 11.14 -4.09
C ALA A 28 74.80 11.84 -3.57
N GLY A 29 74.84 12.29 -2.28
CA GLY A 29 76.04 12.98 -1.74
C GLY A 29 76.26 13.29 -0.23
N ARG A 30 75.81 12.49 0.77
CA ARG A 30 76.38 12.35 2.16
C ARG A 30 76.76 13.57 3.07
N LYS A 31 76.26 13.50 4.33
CA LYS A 31 76.88 13.93 5.65
C LYS A 31 76.86 15.45 6.00
N LYS A 32 76.98 15.91 7.27
CA LYS A 32 77.65 15.33 8.47
C LYS A 32 77.18 15.88 9.85
N ASN A 33 76.77 15.00 10.79
CA ASN A 33 76.74 15.13 12.29
C ASN A 33 75.89 16.29 12.93
N LYS A 34 75.47 16.29 14.22
CA LYS A 34 75.65 15.44 15.45
C LYS A 34 74.25 15.25 16.13
N GLY A 35 73.96 14.28 17.00
CA GLY A 35 74.67 13.07 17.44
C GLY A 35 74.15 12.47 18.78
N ARG A 36 74.27 11.13 18.96
CA ARG A 36 73.91 10.28 20.15
C ARG A 36 72.41 10.15 20.47
N LYS A 37 71.83 9.06 21.01
CA LYS A 37 72.08 7.59 21.31
C LYS A 37 71.07 7.30 22.49
N LYS A 38 70.44 6.14 22.76
CA LYS A 38 70.31 4.75 22.21
C LYS A 38 68.93 4.20 22.73
N ASN A 39 68.17 3.38 21.99
CA ASN A 39 68.14 1.89 21.99
C ASN A 39 68.07 1.17 23.36
N LYS A 40 67.35 0.05 23.55
CA LYS A 40 66.27 -0.65 22.78
C LYS A 40 65.70 -1.84 23.62
N ASN A 41 64.54 -2.37 23.19
CA ASN A 41 63.89 -3.70 23.37
C ASN A 41 64.57 -4.81 24.22
N ILE A 42 63.77 -5.69 24.84
CA ILE A 42 63.63 -7.15 24.52
C ILE A 42 62.70 -7.88 25.53
N THR A 43 61.78 -8.73 25.05
CA THR A 43 61.01 -9.75 25.82
C THR A 43 61.80 -11.05 25.90
N PRO A 44 61.66 -11.92 26.94
CA PRO A 44 60.97 -13.20 26.69
C PRO A 44 60.35 -13.96 27.92
N VAL A 45 59.64 -15.05 27.61
CA VAL A 45 59.51 -16.34 28.37
C VAL A 45 58.66 -16.42 29.66
N GLN A 46 57.73 -17.39 29.68
CA GLN A 46 57.11 -18.08 30.84
C GLN A 46 57.85 -19.41 31.10
N PRO A 47 57.87 -19.99 32.33
CA PRO A 47 56.86 -21.02 32.63
C PRO A 47 56.47 -21.26 34.13
N ASN A 48 55.38 -22.00 34.28
CA ASN A 48 55.03 -22.97 35.36
C ASN A 48 54.53 -22.55 36.76
N HIS A 49 53.48 -23.30 37.14
CA HIS A 49 52.69 -23.35 38.35
C HIS A 49 53.42 -23.53 39.70
N THR A 50 52.79 -23.06 40.78
CA THR A 50 52.61 -23.86 42.01
C THR A 50 51.30 -23.48 42.73
N LEU A 51 50.70 -24.40 43.50
CA LEU A 51 49.48 -24.18 44.29
C LEU A 51 49.79 -23.67 45.71
N GLY A 52 48.87 -22.88 46.29
CA GLY A 52 48.96 -22.47 47.70
C GLY A 52 47.65 -21.88 48.23
N HIS A 53 46.93 -22.63 49.07
CA HIS A 53 45.68 -22.19 49.73
C HIS A 53 45.97 -21.66 51.14
N ARG A 54 45.55 -20.41 51.43
CA ARG A 54 45.20 -19.83 52.76
C ARG A 54 44.66 -18.41 52.51
N SER A 55 43.35 -18.17 52.48
CA SER A 55 42.40 -18.09 53.61
C SER A 55 42.43 -16.73 54.34
N HIS A 56 41.30 -16.01 54.30
CA HIS A 56 40.99 -14.77 55.02
C HIS A 56 41.91 -13.57 54.80
N SER A 57 41.54 -12.74 53.83
CA SER A 57 41.62 -11.28 53.97
C SER A 57 40.18 -10.73 53.91
N THR A 58 39.84 -9.79 54.79
CA THR A 58 38.54 -9.12 54.77
C THR A 58 38.45 -8.22 53.54
N THR A 59 37.52 -8.51 52.63
CA THR A 59 37.19 -7.60 51.53
C THR A 59 36.63 -6.31 52.10
N ALA A 60 37.46 -5.27 52.18
CA ALA A 60 37.01 -3.92 52.50
C ALA A 60 35.94 -3.48 51.50
N ASP A 61 34.94 -2.73 51.97
CA ASP A 61 33.85 -2.25 51.12
C ASP A 61 34.41 -1.48 49.90
N PRO A 62 34.14 -1.89 48.65
CA PRO A 62 34.61 -1.17 47.48
C PRO A 62 34.07 0.28 47.44
N CYS A 63 32.87 0.56 47.97
CA CYS A 63 32.35 1.93 48.10
C CYS A 63 33.20 2.84 49.00
N LEU A 64 34.03 2.27 49.87
CA LEU A 64 34.95 2.98 50.76
C LEU A 64 36.40 3.00 50.26
N THR A 65 36.70 2.38 49.11
CA THR A 65 38.07 2.19 48.62
C THR A 65 38.25 2.47 47.13
N SER A 66 37.59 1.72 46.25
CA SER A 66 37.75 1.81 44.79
C SER A 66 36.60 2.52 44.07
N HIS A 67 35.47 2.70 44.76
CA HIS A 67 34.21 3.26 44.24
C HIS A 67 33.73 4.46 45.07
N VAL A 68 34.68 5.19 45.67
CA VAL A 68 34.43 6.52 46.22
C VAL A 68 33.90 7.42 45.09
N ASP A 69 32.88 8.23 45.38
CA ASP A 69 32.16 9.09 44.43
C ASP A 69 31.51 8.38 43.21
N TYR A 70 31.32 7.05 43.27
CA TYR A 70 30.56 6.29 42.27
C TYR A 70 29.11 6.82 42.10
N CYS A 71 28.51 7.30 43.19
CA CYS A 71 27.19 7.93 43.23
C CYS A 71 27.26 9.46 43.14
N ILE A 72 26.70 10.02 42.07
CA ILE A 72 26.62 11.49 41.88
C ILE A 72 25.50 12.09 42.76
N HIS A 73 24.33 11.44 42.82
CA HIS A 73 23.14 11.94 43.55
C HIS A 73 22.54 10.87 44.49
N GLY A 74 23.40 10.08 45.12
CA GLY A 74 23.00 8.95 45.98
C GLY A 74 24.04 8.57 47.03
N ARG A 75 23.92 7.37 47.59
CA ARG A 75 24.92 6.71 48.45
C ARG A 75 25.31 5.37 47.87
N CYS A 76 26.61 5.13 47.72
CA CYS A 76 27.14 3.82 47.31
C CYS A 76 26.94 2.82 48.46
N THR A 77 26.43 1.63 48.15
CA THR A 77 26.28 0.51 49.09
C THR A 77 26.72 -0.78 48.41
N TYR A 78 27.62 -1.54 49.02
CA TYR A 78 28.00 -2.86 48.50
C TYR A 78 26.94 -3.91 48.87
N LEU A 79 26.33 -4.54 47.86
CA LEU A 79 25.34 -5.59 48.09
C LEU A 79 26.00 -6.97 48.00
N HIS A 80 26.33 -7.57 49.15
CA HIS A 80 27.00 -8.86 49.24
C HIS A 80 26.34 -10.01 48.44
N GLY A 81 25.03 -9.94 48.19
CA GLY A 81 24.31 -10.91 47.35
C GLY A 81 24.63 -10.79 45.85
N LEU A 82 24.80 -9.56 45.35
CA LEU A 82 25.20 -9.27 43.95
C LEU A 82 26.73 -9.20 43.78
N ARG A 83 27.46 -9.01 44.88
CA ARG A 83 28.92 -8.83 44.95
C ARG A 83 29.43 -7.58 44.23
N GLU A 84 28.58 -6.58 44.03
CA GLU A 84 28.90 -5.32 43.35
C GLU A 84 28.44 -4.07 44.16
N PRO A 85 29.07 -2.90 43.94
CA PRO A 85 28.65 -1.64 44.53
C PRO A 85 27.46 -1.03 43.77
N VAL A 86 26.36 -0.77 44.47
CA VAL A 86 25.10 -0.26 43.90
C VAL A 86 24.79 1.14 44.42
N CYS A 87 24.17 1.99 43.60
CA CYS A 87 23.85 3.36 43.96
C CYS A 87 22.41 3.53 44.48
N VAL A 88 22.27 4.06 45.71
CA VAL A 88 20.97 4.36 46.32
C VAL A 88 20.68 5.86 46.20
N CYS A 89 19.80 6.23 45.27
CA CYS A 89 19.60 7.61 44.84
C CYS A 89 18.71 8.43 45.80
N LYS A 90 18.95 9.74 45.87
CA LYS A 90 18.15 10.67 46.70
C LYS A 90 16.80 10.96 46.03
N ARG A 91 15.77 11.17 46.85
CA ARG A 91 14.39 11.41 46.39
C ARG A 91 14.32 12.65 45.48
N GLY A 92 13.95 12.45 44.21
CA GLY A 92 13.84 13.51 43.19
C GLY A 92 15.03 13.66 42.24
N TYR A 93 15.84 12.61 42.05
CA TYR A 93 16.96 12.58 41.09
C TYR A 93 16.95 11.31 40.25
N ASP A 94 16.70 11.49 38.94
CA ASP A 94 16.56 10.40 37.96
C ASP A 94 17.53 10.65 36.78
N GLY A 95 18.22 9.62 36.27
CA GLY A 95 19.19 9.74 35.16
C GLY A 95 20.25 8.64 35.19
N GLU A 96 21.03 8.39 34.13
CA GLU A 96 21.68 7.10 33.83
C GLU A 96 22.41 6.36 34.98
N ARG A 97 23.22 7.02 35.84
CA ARG A 97 23.87 6.37 37.02
C ARG A 97 22.94 6.17 38.24
N CYS A 98 21.68 6.54 38.08
CA CYS A 98 20.52 6.37 38.94
C CYS A 98 19.29 5.91 38.09
N GLY A 99 19.53 5.29 36.93
CA GLY A 99 18.50 5.16 35.88
C GLY A 99 18.77 4.09 34.83
N ILE A 100 19.58 3.08 35.15
CA ILE A 100 19.81 1.89 34.33
C ILE A 100 19.57 0.65 35.21
N GLN A 101 19.01 -0.41 34.61
CA GLN A 101 18.56 -1.66 35.23
C GLN A 101 17.46 -1.54 36.30
N LEU A 102 16.21 -1.65 35.83
CA LEU A 102 15.21 -2.44 36.55
C LEU A 102 15.69 -3.90 36.58
N LEU A 103 16.26 -4.33 37.71
CA LEU A 103 16.55 -5.75 37.94
C LEU A 103 15.23 -6.52 37.98
N GLY A 104 15.11 -7.52 37.11
CA GLY A 104 13.94 -8.40 37.07
C GLY A 104 13.85 -9.24 38.34
N THR A 105 12.66 -9.34 38.92
CA THR A 105 12.42 -10.16 40.12
C THR A 105 12.49 -11.65 39.80
N SER A 106 13.65 -12.25 40.08
CA SER A 106 13.77 -13.71 40.18
C SER A 106 12.81 -14.23 41.24
N ARG A 107 12.00 -15.24 40.88
CA ARG A 107 11.24 -16.03 41.85
C ARG A 107 12.20 -16.98 42.56
N ASP A 108 12.26 -16.92 43.89
CA ASP A 108 12.72 -18.04 44.70
C ASP A 108 11.51 -18.88 45.13
N GLU A 109 11.62 -20.20 44.95
CA GLU A 109 10.57 -21.16 45.28
C GLU A 109 10.88 -21.81 46.64
N SER A 110 9.92 -21.76 47.59
CA SER A 110 9.89 -22.61 48.80
C SER A 110 8.71 -22.35 49.76
N SER A 111 7.87 -21.34 49.52
CA SER A 111 6.68 -21.02 50.36
C SER A 111 5.32 -21.19 49.64
N THR A 112 5.33 -21.71 48.41
CA THR A 112 4.20 -21.65 47.47
C THR A 112 3.28 -22.87 47.46
N GLU A 113 3.74 -24.08 47.81
CA GLU A 113 2.94 -25.30 47.63
C GLU A 113 1.64 -25.27 48.45
N THR A 114 1.73 -25.02 49.76
CA THR A 114 0.57 -25.02 50.67
C THR A 114 -0.44 -23.91 50.38
N THR A 115 -0.03 -22.82 49.73
CA THR A 115 -0.95 -21.75 49.29
C THR A 115 -1.55 -22.03 47.91
N HIS A 116 -0.79 -22.64 46.98
CA HIS A 116 -1.30 -23.06 45.68
C HIS A 116 -2.37 -24.15 45.79
N THR A 117 -2.20 -25.17 46.65
CA THR A 117 -3.22 -26.22 46.78
C THR A 117 -4.57 -25.66 47.22
N ALA A 118 -4.58 -24.73 48.19
CA ALA A 118 -5.80 -24.08 48.67
C ALA A 118 -6.49 -23.23 47.58
N LEU A 119 -5.72 -22.44 46.81
CA LEU A 119 -6.24 -21.63 45.73
C LEU A 119 -6.80 -22.47 44.57
N VAL A 120 -6.16 -23.58 44.21
CA VAL A 120 -6.65 -24.51 43.18
C VAL A 120 -7.98 -25.13 43.58
N ILE A 121 -8.12 -25.59 44.84
CA ILE A 121 -9.38 -26.16 45.35
C ILE A 121 -10.52 -25.11 45.26
N MET A 122 -10.26 -23.88 45.72
CA MET A 122 -11.26 -22.80 45.65
C MET A 122 -11.65 -22.44 44.21
N ALA A 123 -10.69 -22.40 43.28
CA ALA A 123 -10.94 -22.12 41.87
C ALA A 123 -11.79 -23.22 41.20
N VAL A 124 -11.53 -24.50 41.51
CA VAL A 124 -12.32 -25.62 40.99
C VAL A 124 -13.76 -25.57 41.51
N VAL A 125 -13.98 -25.31 42.80
CA VAL A 125 -15.34 -25.19 43.38
C VAL A 125 -16.13 -24.04 42.74
N LEU A 126 -15.51 -22.86 42.57
CA LEU A 126 -16.16 -21.71 41.92
C LEU A 126 -16.44 -21.97 40.43
N SER A 127 -15.55 -22.68 39.73
CA SER A 127 -15.76 -23.09 38.34
C SER A 127 -17.00 -23.99 38.19
N VAL A 128 -17.12 -25.04 39.03
CA VAL A 128 -18.27 -25.96 39.01
C VAL A 128 -19.59 -25.24 39.28
N ILE A 129 -19.62 -24.32 40.26
CA ILE A 129 -20.81 -23.51 40.56
C ILE A 129 -21.20 -22.62 39.38
N SER A 130 -20.21 -21.98 38.72
CA SER A 130 -20.44 -21.14 37.54
C SER A 130 -20.99 -21.93 36.35
N CYS A 131 -20.42 -23.11 36.06
CA CYS A 131 -20.90 -23.99 34.99
C CYS A 131 -22.34 -24.47 35.23
N LEU A 132 -22.70 -24.81 36.48
CA LEU A 132 -24.07 -25.18 36.84
C LEU A 132 -25.07 -24.01 36.64
N ALA A 133 -24.68 -22.79 37.00
CA ALA A 133 -25.50 -21.60 36.78
C ALA A 133 -25.72 -21.30 35.28
N ILE A 134 -24.66 -21.42 34.46
CA ILE A 134 -24.75 -21.25 33.00
C ILE A 134 -25.64 -22.31 32.37
N LEU A 135 -25.50 -23.58 32.76
CA LEU A 135 -26.37 -24.67 32.28
C LEU A 135 -27.85 -24.41 32.62
N LEU A 136 -28.16 -23.97 33.83
CA LEU A 136 -29.53 -23.61 34.23
C LEU A 136 -30.08 -22.45 33.39
N MET A 137 -29.28 -21.40 33.16
CA MET A 137 -29.66 -20.26 32.31
C MET A 137 -29.97 -20.69 30.86
N VAL A 138 -29.12 -21.54 30.27
CA VAL A 138 -29.33 -22.08 28.91
C VAL A 138 -30.57 -22.97 28.86
N CYS A 139 -30.78 -23.86 29.84
CA CYS A 139 -31.98 -24.71 29.90
C CYS A 139 -33.28 -23.90 30.07
N VAL A 140 -33.25 -22.78 30.81
CA VAL A 140 -34.40 -21.86 30.92
C VAL A 140 -34.64 -21.13 29.60
N HIS A 141 -33.60 -20.55 28.98
CA HIS A 141 -33.73 -19.82 27.72
C HIS A 141 -34.20 -20.71 26.56
N TYR A 142 -33.69 -21.94 26.47
CA TYR A 142 -34.16 -22.92 25.49
C TYR A 142 -35.63 -23.29 25.72
N ARG A 143 -36.06 -23.46 26.97
CA ARG A 143 -37.46 -23.75 27.32
C ARG A 143 -38.42 -22.58 27.04
N THR A 144 -38.00 -21.32 27.17
CA THR A 144 -38.84 -20.18 26.79
C THR A 144 -38.90 -20.01 25.27
N HIS A 145 -37.77 -20.09 24.56
CA HIS A 145 -37.75 -19.97 23.10
C HIS A 145 -38.55 -21.07 22.40
N HIS A 146 -38.40 -22.33 22.82
CA HIS A 146 -39.14 -23.45 22.23
C HIS A 146 -40.65 -23.39 22.54
N ARG A 147 -41.05 -22.83 23.69
CA ARG A 147 -42.47 -22.56 23.99
C ARG A 147 -43.04 -21.41 23.16
N PHE A 148 -42.23 -20.42 22.82
CA PHE A 148 -42.63 -19.30 21.95
C PHE A 148 -42.86 -19.77 20.49
N GLN A 149 -41.97 -20.60 19.95
CA GLN A 149 -42.12 -21.12 18.58
C GLN A 149 -43.21 -22.19 18.43
N ALA A 150 -43.37 -23.10 19.40
CA ALA A 150 -44.33 -24.20 19.30
C ALA A 150 -45.81 -23.79 19.41
N ALA A 151 -46.10 -22.55 19.84
CA ALA A 151 -47.47 -22.06 20.04
C ALA A 151 -48.06 -21.27 18.87
N PHE A 152 -47.29 -21.01 17.79
CA PHE A 152 -47.62 -19.95 16.83
C PHE A 152 -47.65 -20.39 15.35
N LEU A 153 -48.06 -21.63 15.06
CA LEU A 153 -48.29 -22.12 13.69
C LEU A 153 -49.60 -22.94 13.57
N SER A 154 -50.71 -22.27 13.25
CA SER A 154 -51.81 -22.86 12.47
C SER A 154 -52.69 -21.80 11.82
N SER A 155 -52.92 -21.93 10.51
CA SER A 155 -53.77 -21.08 9.64
C SER A 155 -53.32 -19.62 9.42
N ASN A 156 -53.58 -19.09 8.21
CA ASN A 156 -53.11 -17.77 7.77
C ASN A 156 -54.09 -16.61 8.01
N ASN A 157 -55.34 -16.87 8.42
CA ASN A 157 -56.47 -15.94 8.22
C ASN A 157 -56.61 -14.82 9.27
N GLU A 158 -55.75 -14.78 10.30
CA GLU A 158 -55.80 -13.79 11.39
C GLU A 158 -54.81 -12.62 11.21
N ARG A 159 -53.88 -12.68 10.24
CA ARG A 159 -52.78 -11.71 10.12
C ARG A 159 -53.22 -10.27 9.81
N GLU A 160 -54.15 -10.07 8.87
CA GLU A 160 -54.56 -8.72 8.42
C GLU A 160 -55.31 -7.90 9.49
N LYS A 161 -55.87 -8.53 10.53
CA LYS A 161 -56.63 -7.83 11.58
C LYS A 161 -55.76 -7.23 12.70
N LEU A 162 -54.47 -7.60 12.78
CA LEU A 162 -53.59 -7.14 13.86
C LEU A 162 -52.82 -5.85 13.50
N GLU A 163 -52.47 -5.64 12.23
CA GLU A 163 -51.65 -4.50 11.79
C GLU A 163 -52.29 -3.15 12.12
N LYS A 164 -53.62 -3.04 12.01
CA LYS A 164 -54.37 -1.79 12.30
C LYS A 164 -54.57 -1.49 13.80
N LYS A 165 -54.08 -2.34 14.72
CA LYS A 165 -54.21 -2.11 16.17
C LYS A 165 -52.87 -1.95 16.92
N ASN A 166 -51.78 -2.52 16.42
CA ASN A 166 -50.49 -2.49 17.11
C ASN A 166 -49.73 -1.16 17.01
N ILE A 167 -50.06 -0.30 16.03
CA ILE A 167 -49.40 1.01 15.83
C ILE A 167 -49.56 1.94 17.05
N MET A 168 -50.65 1.81 17.82
CA MET A 168 -51.01 2.78 18.88
C MET A 168 -50.58 2.37 20.31
N VAL A 169 -49.95 1.21 20.50
CA VAL A 169 -49.53 0.73 21.84
C VAL A 169 -48.00 0.75 22.02
N CYS A 170 -47.22 0.45 20.97
CA CYS A 170 -45.75 0.43 21.06
C CYS A 170 -45.12 1.81 21.34
N VAL A 171 -45.81 2.92 21.05
CA VAL A 171 -45.31 4.29 21.31
C VAL A 171 -45.20 4.58 22.81
N SER A 172 -46.10 4.03 23.63
CA SER A 172 -46.26 4.44 25.03
C SER A 172 -45.27 3.78 26.00
N ILE A 173 -44.70 2.62 25.66
CA ILE A 173 -43.84 1.85 26.58
C ILE A 173 -42.36 2.24 26.45
N SER A 174 -41.89 2.55 25.23
CA SER A 174 -40.50 3.00 25.00
C SER A 174 -40.17 4.32 25.71
N ALA A 175 -41.15 5.21 25.88
CA ALA A 175 -40.95 6.50 26.57
C ALA A 175 -40.64 6.36 28.07
N ALA A 176 -41.16 5.32 28.73
CA ALA A 176 -41.07 5.16 30.19
C ALA A 176 -39.69 4.65 30.65
N MET A 177 -39.02 3.82 29.85
CA MET A 177 -37.73 3.22 30.24
C MET A 177 -36.51 4.11 29.93
N LEU A 178 -36.61 5.00 28.94
CA LEU A 178 -35.50 5.89 28.53
C LEU A 178 -35.28 7.10 29.46
N SER A 179 -36.23 7.43 30.35
CA SER A 179 -36.16 8.61 31.22
C SER A 179 -35.40 8.42 32.54
N ARG A 180 -34.93 7.21 32.86
CA ARG A 180 -34.27 6.88 34.15
C ARG A 180 -32.80 6.42 34.05
N LEU A 181 -32.16 6.60 32.89
CA LEU A 181 -30.73 6.33 32.67
C LEU A 181 -29.95 7.55 32.14
N SER A 182 -30.49 8.76 32.32
CA SER A 182 -29.89 10.03 31.90
C SER A 182 -28.83 10.58 32.87
N THR A 183 -27.89 9.74 33.32
CA THR A 183 -26.75 10.14 34.18
C THR A 183 -25.40 9.95 33.50
N SER A 184 -25.08 10.88 32.60
CA SER A 184 -23.71 11.21 32.15
C SER A 184 -22.81 10.07 31.63
N VAL A 185 -23.35 9.11 30.89
CA VAL A 185 -22.55 8.43 29.85
C VAL A 185 -22.46 9.38 28.66
N ARG A 186 -21.43 10.25 28.64
CA ARG A 186 -21.05 10.94 27.41
C ARG A 186 -20.70 9.84 26.38
N PRO A 187 -21.21 9.88 25.14
CA PRO A 187 -20.72 8.95 24.13
C PRO A 187 -19.23 9.19 23.97
N CYS A 188 -18.43 8.13 24.11
CA CYS A 188 -17.04 8.15 23.68
C CYS A 188 -17.00 8.13 22.15
N VAL A 189 -17.43 9.24 21.55
CA VAL A 189 -16.97 9.61 20.22
C VAL A 189 -15.46 9.51 20.29
N SER A 190 -14.87 8.71 19.41
CA SER A 190 -13.43 8.69 19.22
C SER A 190 -13.02 10.04 18.63
N MET A 191 -12.93 11.07 19.47
CA MET A 191 -12.45 12.39 19.11
C MET A 191 -11.15 12.21 18.34
N CYS A 192 -11.11 12.70 17.09
CA CYS A 192 -9.86 12.80 16.36
C CYS A 192 -8.85 13.46 17.28
N ARG A 193 -7.79 12.73 17.65
CA ARG A 193 -6.78 13.20 18.58
C ARG A 193 -6.10 14.39 17.89
N TRP A 194 -6.49 15.62 18.28
CA TRP A 194 -6.12 16.83 17.57
C TRP A 194 -4.60 16.87 17.37
N VAL A 195 -4.17 17.21 16.16
CA VAL A 195 -2.77 17.05 15.72
C VAL A 195 -1.92 18.17 16.32
N HIS A 196 -1.65 18.08 17.63
CA HIS A 196 -0.71 18.94 18.33
C HIS A 196 0.71 18.63 17.87
N THR A 197 1.16 19.35 16.84
CA THR A 197 2.56 19.30 16.41
C THR A 197 3.48 19.86 17.50
N LYS A 198 4.65 19.22 17.66
CA LYS A 198 5.75 19.73 18.50
C LYS A 198 6.56 20.82 17.78
N GLU A 199 6.41 20.94 16.46
CA GLU A 199 7.15 21.88 15.64
C GLU A 199 6.58 23.31 15.75
N LYS A 200 7.47 24.30 15.70
CA LYS A 200 7.15 25.73 15.65
C LYS A 200 8.14 26.43 14.73
N GLY A 201 7.86 27.67 14.35
CA GLY A 201 8.75 28.48 13.52
C GLY A 201 8.97 27.88 12.13
N LYS A 202 10.18 28.06 11.59
CA LYS A 202 10.50 27.65 10.21
C LYS A 202 10.29 26.15 9.91
N PRO A 203 10.64 25.18 10.79
CA PRO A 203 10.38 23.74 10.57
C PRO A 203 8.92 23.43 10.20
N LEU A 204 7.95 24.00 10.92
CA LEU A 204 6.51 23.81 10.70
C LEU A 204 6.04 24.30 9.30
N MET A 205 6.81 25.18 8.65
CA MET A 205 6.59 25.62 7.26
C MET A 205 7.37 24.79 6.22
N LEU A 206 8.36 24.00 6.64
CA LEU A 206 9.16 23.12 5.78
C LEU A 206 8.56 21.71 5.70
N ASN A 207 7.92 21.26 6.79
CA ASN A 207 7.15 20.02 6.83
C ASN A 207 5.86 20.18 5.99
N PRO A 208 5.66 19.39 4.91
CA PRO A 208 4.51 19.53 4.03
C PRO A 208 3.19 19.07 4.66
N ARG A 209 3.21 18.26 5.73
CA ARG A 209 1.99 17.83 6.44
C ARG A 209 1.37 18.97 7.25
N THR A 210 2.21 19.81 7.87
CA THR A 210 1.79 20.94 8.71
C THR A 210 1.66 22.25 7.94
N ASN A 211 2.42 22.45 6.86
CA ASN A 211 2.47 23.74 6.18
C ASN A 211 1.19 24.07 5.39
N LYS A 212 0.41 25.05 5.89
CA LYS A 212 -0.75 25.63 5.20
C LYS A 212 -0.41 26.74 4.20
N GLY A 213 0.85 27.17 4.12
CA GLY A 213 1.24 28.39 3.41
C GLY A 213 0.46 29.62 3.91
N MET A 214 -0.08 30.43 3.00
CA MET A 214 -0.85 31.63 3.38
C MET A 214 -2.21 31.34 4.06
N ALA A 215 -2.64 30.09 4.19
CA ALA A 215 -3.86 29.72 4.91
C ALA A 215 -3.68 29.55 6.43
N PHE A 216 -2.47 29.75 6.97
CA PHE A 216 -2.33 30.00 8.41
C PHE A 216 -3.00 31.33 8.78
N THR A 217 -3.87 31.30 9.79
CA THR A 217 -4.53 32.48 10.38
C THR A 217 -3.53 33.39 11.10
N LEU A 218 -3.91 34.64 11.42
CA LEU A 218 -3.03 35.55 12.15
C LEU A 218 -2.64 34.99 13.53
N LYS A 219 -3.62 34.42 14.26
CA LYS A 219 -3.44 33.79 15.57
C LYS A 219 -2.46 32.62 15.50
N GLU A 220 -2.59 31.74 14.51
CA GLU A 220 -1.60 30.68 14.25
C GLU A 220 -0.22 31.26 13.96
N ARG A 221 -0.12 32.26 13.08
CA ARG A 221 1.18 32.84 12.73
C ARG A 221 1.91 33.42 13.94
N GLN A 222 1.19 34.08 14.83
CA GLN A 222 1.73 34.63 16.07
C GLN A 222 2.11 33.51 17.06
N MET A 223 1.17 32.63 17.42
CA MET A 223 1.39 31.59 18.46
C MET A 223 2.37 30.49 18.05
N LEU A 224 2.50 30.21 16.74
CA LEU A 224 3.44 29.22 16.20
C LEU A 224 4.79 29.84 15.79
N GLY A 225 4.99 31.15 15.96
CA GLY A 225 6.27 31.82 15.68
C GLY A 225 6.64 31.92 14.20
N ILE A 226 5.66 32.05 13.30
CA ILE A 226 5.85 32.18 11.84
C ILE A 226 5.34 33.51 11.26
N HIS A 227 4.93 34.45 12.11
CA HIS A 227 4.63 35.82 11.69
C HIS A 227 5.88 36.48 11.08
N GLY A 228 5.72 37.28 10.04
CA GLY A 228 6.83 37.83 9.23
C GLY A 228 7.49 36.84 8.25
N LEU A 229 7.37 35.52 8.44
CA LEU A 229 7.92 34.51 7.51
C LEU A 229 7.03 34.23 6.29
N LEU A 230 5.83 34.82 6.25
CA LEU A 230 4.83 34.70 5.19
C LEU A 230 4.32 36.08 4.78
N PRO A 231 3.92 36.29 3.51
CA PRO A 231 3.24 37.51 3.08
C PRO A 231 2.02 37.83 3.96
N PRO A 232 1.69 39.10 4.22
CA PRO A 232 0.65 39.49 5.20
C PRO A 232 -0.77 39.02 4.82
N LYS A 233 -1.00 38.64 3.56
CA LYS A 233 -2.27 38.06 3.10
C LYS A 233 -2.56 36.73 3.81
N ILE A 234 -3.80 36.59 4.29
CA ILE A 234 -4.40 35.32 4.72
C ILE A 234 -5.36 34.85 3.61
N GLU A 235 -5.43 33.55 3.37
CA GLU A 235 -6.18 32.92 2.26
C GLU A 235 -7.03 31.74 2.74
N THR A 236 -8.12 31.44 2.03
CA THR A 236 -8.82 30.16 2.17
C THR A 236 -8.11 29.06 1.38
N GLN A 237 -8.38 27.80 1.70
CA GLN A 237 -7.85 26.67 0.94
C GLN A 237 -8.30 26.72 -0.53
N ASP A 238 -9.51 27.19 -0.82
CA ASP A 238 -10.06 27.32 -2.19
C ASP A 238 -9.38 28.46 -2.96
N THR A 239 -9.00 29.56 -2.29
CA THR A 239 -8.18 30.63 -2.90
C THR A 239 -6.84 30.07 -3.36
N GLN A 240 -6.25 29.17 -2.57
CA GLN A 240 -5.02 28.49 -2.92
C GLN A 240 -5.24 27.46 -4.04
N ALA A 241 -6.26 26.60 -3.94
CA ALA A 241 -6.60 25.60 -4.94
C ALA A 241 -6.84 26.25 -6.32
N MET A 242 -7.62 27.33 -6.38
CA MET A 242 -7.83 28.15 -7.58
C MET A 242 -6.51 28.65 -8.18
N ARG A 243 -5.51 29.05 -7.38
CA ARG A 243 -4.18 29.43 -7.87
C ARG A 243 -3.45 28.24 -8.50
N PHE A 244 -3.48 27.07 -7.86
CA PHE A 244 -2.83 25.87 -8.39
C PHE A 244 -3.51 25.37 -9.68
N GLN A 245 -4.84 25.32 -9.73
CA GLN A 245 -5.62 25.04 -10.94
C GLN A 245 -5.31 26.04 -12.07
N LYS A 246 -5.28 27.35 -11.78
CA LYS A 246 -4.96 28.40 -12.78
C LYS A 246 -3.52 28.34 -13.32
N ASN A 247 -2.62 27.63 -12.65
CA ASN A 247 -1.27 27.36 -13.15
C ASN A 247 -1.21 26.04 -13.93
N LEU A 248 -1.88 24.98 -13.44
CA LEU A 248 -2.04 23.71 -14.18
C LEU A 248 -2.67 23.91 -15.56
N LYS A 249 -3.70 24.76 -15.66
CA LYS A 249 -4.40 25.10 -16.91
C LYS A 249 -3.56 25.93 -17.91
N LYS A 250 -2.38 26.42 -17.51
CA LYS A 250 -1.39 27.07 -18.40
C LYS A 250 -0.32 26.10 -18.92
N MET A 251 -0.23 24.90 -18.35
CA MET A 251 0.72 23.87 -18.76
C MET A 251 0.06 23.03 -19.85
N SER A 252 0.75 22.79 -20.96
CA SER A 252 0.31 21.85 -22.00
C SER A 252 0.78 20.44 -21.66
N ASP A 253 2.10 20.29 -21.53
CA ASP A 253 2.82 19.05 -21.24
C ASP A 253 2.34 18.33 -19.95
N PRO A 254 1.94 17.05 -20.03
CA PRO A 254 1.65 16.22 -18.86
C PRO A 254 2.81 16.08 -17.88
N LEU A 255 4.06 16.00 -18.34
CA LEU A 255 5.22 15.83 -17.45
C LEU A 255 5.48 17.10 -16.62
N GLN A 256 5.37 18.27 -17.23
CA GLN A 256 5.38 19.56 -16.52
C GLN A 256 4.28 19.63 -15.45
N LYS A 257 3.07 19.12 -15.74
CA LYS A 257 1.98 19.02 -14.75
C LYS A 257 2.32 18.05 -13.61
N TYR A 258 2.87 16.88 -13.90
CA TYR A 258 3.34 15.92 -12.88
C TYR A 258 4.38 16.58 -11.96
N ILE A 259 5.43 17.17 -12.53
CA ILE A 259 6.49 17.86 -11.77
C ILE A 259 5.91 19.00 -10.91
N TYR A 260 4.88 19.70 -11.40
CA TYR A 260 4.19 20.72 -10.62
C TYR A 260 3.40 20.12 -9.45
N LEU A 261 2.56 19.12 -9.70
CA LEU A 261 1.70 18.42 -8.72
C LEU A 261 2.52 17.76 -7.61
N MET A 262 3.53 16.95 -7.96
CA MET A 262 4.41 16.30 -6.97
C MET A 262 5.17 17.35 -6.15
N GLY A 263 5.49 18.50 -6.77
CA GLY A 263 6.01 19.67 -6.06
C GLY A 263 5.01 20.34 -5.11
N ILE A 264 3.69 20.23 -5.30
CA ILE A 264 2.69 20.66 -4.31
C ILE A 264 2.71 19.72 -3.11
N GLN A 265 2.75 18.40 -3.34
CA GLN A 265 2.81 17.41 -2.26
C GLN A 265 4.03 17.65 -1.35
N GLU A 266 5.18 18.01 -1.92
CA GLU A 266 6.42 18.41 -1.19
C GLU A 266 6.38 19.80 -0.53
N ARG A 267 5.23 20.49 -0.54
CA ARG A 267 5.07 21.81 0.10
C ARG A 267 3.87 21.91 1.01
N ASN A 268 2.77 21.24 0.68
CA ASN A 268 1.49 21.30 1.38
C ASN A 268 0.62 20.10 0.95
N GLU A 269 0.63 19.06 1.78
CA GLU A 269 0.00 17.77 1.51
C GLU A 269 -1.53 17.86 1.44
N ARG A 270 -2.15 18.58 2.38
CA ARG A 270 -3.61 18.85 2.41
C ARG A 270 -4.08 19.53 1.12
N LEU A 271 -3.32 20.48 0.60
CA LEU A 271 -3.65 21.20 -0.63
C LEU A 271 -3.39 20.39 -1.91
N PHE A 272 -2.36 19.54 -1.92
CA PHE A 272 -2.14 18.59 -3.01
C PHE A 272 -3.36 17.68 -3.19
N TYR A 273 -3.83 17.05 -2.11
CA TYR A 273 -5.01 16.19 -2.16
C TYR A 273 -6.32 16.97 -2.39
N ARG A 274 -6.46 18.21 -1.88
CA ARG A 274 -7.60 19.08 -2.24
C ARG A 274 -7.70 19.28 -3.74
N VAL A 275 -6.61 19.67 -4.41
CA VAL A 275 -6.59 19.90 -5.87
C VAL A 275 -6.79 18.60 -6.64
N LEU A 276 -6.16 17.50 -6.21
CA LEU A 276 -6.31 16.18 -6.84
C LEU A 276 -7.75 15.64 -6.74
N MET A 277 -8.46 15.91 -5.64
CA MET A 277 -9.85 15.47 -5.44
C MET A 277 -10.90 16.41 -6.05
N GLU A 278 -10.55 17.64 -6.41
CA GLU A 278 -11.45 18.57 -7.12
C GLU A 278 -11.68 18.18 -8.59
N ASP A 279 -10.70 17.51 -9.21
CA ASP A 279 -10.70 17.16 -10.63
C ASP A 279 -9.96 15.82 -10.83
N ILE A 280 -10.39 14.79 -10.11
CA ILE A 280 -9.71 13.49 -10.06
C ILE A 280 -9.65 12.81 -11.44
N GLU A 281 -10.65 13.02 -12.28
CA GLU A 281 -10.73 12.44 -13.63
C GLU A 281 -9.69 13.05 -14.59
N ALA A 282 -9.43 14.37 -14.53
CA ALA A 282 -8.37 14.99 -15.33
C ALA A 282 -6.97 14.87 -14.70
N LEU A 283 -6.85 14.70 -13.38
CA LEU A 283 -5.58 14.70 -12.66
C LEU A 283 -5.03 13.31 -12.31
N MET A 284 -5.86 12.27 -12.17
CA MET A 284 -5.39 10.89 -12.02
C MET A 284 -4.47 10.45 -13.17
N PRO A 285 -4.76 10.75 -14.46
CA PRO A 285 -3.86 10.43 -15.57
C PRO A 285 -2.53 11.19 -15.56
N ILE A 286 -2.39 12.21 -14.69
CA ILE A 286 -1.16 12.98 -14.48
C ILE A 286 -0.36 12.41 -13.31
N VAL A 287 -0.96 12.16 -12.15
CA VAL A 287 -0.25 11.62 -10.97
C VAL A 287 0.01 10.11 -11.05
N TYR A 288 -0.73 9.40 -11.91
CA TYR A 288 -0.65 7.96 -12.16
C TYR A 288 -0.64 7.70 -13.68
N THR A 289 -1.18 6.56 -14.15
CA THR A 289 -1.13 6.12 -15.56
C THR A 289 -1.88 7.04 -16.52
N PRO A 290 -1.30 7.47 -17.66
CA PRO A 290 0.00 7.04 -18.21
C PRO A 290 1.20 7.91 -17.79
N THR A 291 0.98 9.13 -17.30
CA THR A 291 2.05 10.15 -17.14
C THR A 291 3.12 9.73 -16.13
N VAL A 292 2.76 8.99 -15.07
CA VAL A 292 3.73 8.49 -14.09
C VAL A 292 4.80 7.58 -14.73
N GLY A 293 4.45 6.81 -15.77
CA GLY A 293 5.40 5.98 -16.50
C GLY A 293 6.42 6.80 -17.29
N LEU A 294 5.98 7.89 -17.93
CA LEU A 294 6.87 8.87 -18.56
C LEU A 294 7.76 9.58 -17.53
N ALA A 295 7.22 9.91 -16.36
CA ALA A 295 8.02 10.47 -15.27
C ALA A 295 9.07 9.47 -14.75
N CYS A 296 8.75 8.17 -14.72
CA CYS A 296 9.72 7.13 -14.39
C CYS A 296 10.83 7.04 -15.46
N THR A 297 10.54 7.07 -16.77
CA THR A 297 11.62 7.02 -17.79
C THR A 297 12.60 8.20 -17.73
N GLN A 298 12.27 9.27 -17.01
CA GLN A 298 13.13 10.44 -16.80
C GLN A 298 13.42 10.73 -15.31
N TYR A 299 13.22 9.76 -14.40
CA TYR A 299 13.09 10.05 -12.96
C TYR A 299 14.31 10.77 -12.34
N GLY A 300 15.53 10.37 -12.72
CA GLY A 300 16.77 11.04 -12.30
C GLY A 300 16.95 12.44 -12.88
N HIS A 301 16.50 12.66 -14.12
CA HIS A 301 16.56 13.95 -14.82
C HIS A 301 15.58 14.99 -14.24
N ILE A 302 14.47 14.52 -13.65
CA ILE A 302 13.45 15.36 -13.00
C ILE A 302 13.55 15.38 -11.48
N PHE A 303 14.56 14.71 -10.89
CA PHE A 303 14.71 14.56 -9.44
C PHE A 303 14.88 15.91 -8.72
N ARG A 304 14.25 16.03 -7.53
CA ARG A 304 14.22 17.29 -6.74
C ARG A 304 14.24 17.06 -5.24
N ARG A 305 13.44 16.10 -4.77
CA ARG A 305 13.36 15.64 -3.39
C ARG A 305 13.06 14.14 -3.40
N PRO A 306 13.72 13.33 -2.55
CA PRO A 306 13.36 11.93 -2.41
C PRO A 306 11.97 11.80 -1.78
N LYS A 307 11.21 10.80 -2.20
CA LYS A 307 9.93 10.38 -1.60
C LYS A 307 9.99 8.89 -1.34
N GLY A 308 9.53 8.46 -0.18
CA GLY A 308 9.63 7.06 0.26
C GLY A 308 11.07 6.62 0.53
N LEU A 309 11.27 5.31 0.54
CA LEU A 309 12.48 4.65 1.03
C LEU A 309 13.14 3.80 -0.06
N PHE A 310 14.47 3.75 -0.05
CA PHE A 310 15.26 2.96 -0.98
C PHE A 310 16.07 1.94 -0.16
N ILE A 311 16.02 0.67 -0.55
CA ILE A 311 16.70 -0.44 0.13
C ILE A 311 17.43 -1.23 -0.96
N SER A 312 18.75 -1.37 -0.88
CA SER A 312 19.54 -2.03 -1.92
C SER A 312 20.04 -3.41 -1.51
N ILE A 313 20.48 -4.20 -2.49
CA ILE A 313 21.18 -5.48 -2.27
C ILE A 313 22.55 -5.33 -1.58
N LYS A 314 22.95 -4.10 -1.22
CA LYS A 314 24.13 -3.81 -0.38
C LYS A 314 23.77 -3.55 1.09
N ASP A 315 22.48 -3.39 1.39
CA ASP A 315 21.94 -3.13 2.72
C ASP A 315 21.39 -4.40 3.41
N GLN A 316 21.68 -5.57 2.82
CA GLN A 316 21.35 -6.88 3.37
C GLN A 316 22.00 -7.08 4.76
N GLY A 317 21.21 -7.45 5.75
CA GLY A 317 21.56 -7.50 7.17
C GLY A 317 21.31 -6.18 7.92
N HIS A 318 20.85 -5.13 7.23
CA HIS A 318 20.66 -3.78 7.76
C HIS A 318 19.30 -3.14 7.39
N VAL A 319 18.37 -3.86 6.75
CA VAL A 319 17.10 -3.29 6.26
C VAL A 319 16.27 -2.66 7.38
N ARG A 320 16.31 -3.25 8.59
CA ARG A 320 15.66 -2.71 9.79
C ARG A 320 16.14 -1.29 10.13
N SER A 321 17.44 -1.01 10.07
CA SER A 321 17.97 0.32 10.40
C SER A 321 17.61 1.37 9.34
N ILE A 322 17.47 0.94 8.07
CA ILE A 322 16.95 1.81 7.00
C ILE A 322 15.48 2.15 7.25
N LEU A 323 14.65 1.18 7.64
CA LEU A 323 13.26 1.42 8.04
C LEU A 323 13.17 2.39 9.22
N ASP A 324 14.08 2.32 10.20
CA ASP A 324 14.09 3.23 11.36
C ASP A 324 14.43 4.70 11.02
N ASN A 325 15.03 4.97 9.84
CA ASN A 325 15.18 6.34 9.33
C ASN A 325 13.87 6.94 8.79
N TRP A 326 12.81 6.15 8.58
CA TRP A 326 11.51 6.67 8.16
C TRP A 326 10.81 7.37 9.34
N PRO A 327 10.42 8.67 9.20
CA PRO A 327 9.99 9.49 10.33
C PRO A 327 8.63 9.11 10.91
N GLU A 328 7.78 8.41 10.16
CA GLU A 328 6.46 7.99 10.63
C GLU A 328 6.56 6.64 11.36
N THR A 329 6.09 6.60 12.60
CA THR A 329 6.04 5.36 13.40
C THR A 329 4.80 4.51 13.14
N SER A 330 3.77 5.07 12.50
CA SER A 330 2.44 4.47 12.35
C SER A 330 2.08 4.13 10.90
N VAL A 331 3.02 3.51 10.18
CA VAL A 331 2.77 2.97 8.84
C VAL A 331 1.75 1.82 8.93
N LYS A 332 0.82 1.78 7.96
CA LYS A 332 -0.14 0.69 7.77
C LYS A 332 -0.30 0.24 6.32
N ALA A 333 0.17 1.02 5.35
CA ALA A 333 0.26 0.64 3.95
C ALA A 333 1.69 0.84 3.42
N VAL A 334 2.26 -0.23 2.88
CA VAL A 334 3.51 -0.24 2.13
C VAL A 334 3.19 -0.61 0.68
N VAL A 335 3.70 0.16 -0.28
CA VAL A 335 3.75 -0.28 -1.68
C VAL A 335 5.22 -0.43 -2.05
N VAL A 336 5.60 -1.59 -2.55
CA VAL A 336 6.98 -1.95 -2.89
C VAL A 336 7.10 -2.37 -4.35
N THR A 337 8.19 -1.95 -5.00
CA THR A 337 8.60 -2.41 -6.33
C THR A 337 10.11 -2.66 -6.37
N ASP A 338 10.58 -3.56 -7.23
CA ASP A 338 11.99 -3.63 -7.64
C ASP A 338 12.26 -2.99 -9.01
N GLY A 339 11.23 -2.43 -9.65
CA GLY A 339 11.30 -1.74 -10.92
C GLY A 339 11.60 -2.62 -12.13
N GLU A 340 11.45 -3.95 -12.05
CA GLU A 340 11.77 -4.86 -13.15
C GLU A 340 10.78 -4.80 -14.34
N ARG A 341 9.51 -4.44 -14.10
CA ARG A 341 8.43 -4.61 -15.10
C ARG A 341 7.53 -3.38 -15.30
N ILE A 342 7.95 -2.18 -14.91
CA ILE A 342 7.16 -0.93 -14.91
C ILE A 342 6.20 -0.82 -16.11
N LEU A 343 4.90 -1.05 -15.87
CA LEU A 343 3.71 -0.76 -16.70
C LEU A 343 3.95 -0.71 -18.23
N GLY A 344 4.45 -1.80 -18.80
CA GLY A 344 4.64 -1.95 -20.26
C GLY A 344 5.86 -1.22 -20.86
N LEU A 345 6.67 -0.59 -20.00
CA LEU A 345 7.95 0.06 -20.27
C LEU A 345 9.14 -0.86 -19.94
N GLY A 346 8.97 -1.77 -18.96
CA GLY A 346 9.96 -2.78 -18.57
C GLY A 346 10.88 -2.32 -17.44
N ASP A 347 12.12 -2.83 -17.42
CA ASP A 347 13.07 -2.56 -16.34
C ASP A 347 13.51 -1.09 -16.33
N LEU A 348 13.15 -0.37 -15.26
CA LEU A 348 13.62 0.99 -14.99
C LEU A 348 14.45 1.07 -13.68
N GLY A 349 14.66 -0.05 -12.98
CA GLY A 349 15.34 -0.07 -11.68
C GLY A 349 14.80 0.98 -10.71
N VAL A 350 15.69 1.75 -10.08
CA VAL A 350 15.35 2.80 -9.10
C VAL A 350 14.48 3.93 -9.65
N TYR A 351 14.48 4.16 -10.97
CA TYR A 351 13.55 5.11 -11.58
C TYR A 351 12.09 4.67 -11.46
N GLY A 352 11.82 3.38 -11.19
CA GLY A 352 10.50 2.83 -10.93
C GLY A 352 9.82 3.34 -9.64
N MET A 353 10.56 4.02 -8.75
CA MET A 353 10.02 4.57 -7.49
C MET A 353 8.87 5.58 -7.68
N GLY A 354 8.70 6.14 -8.88
CA GLY A 354 7.51 6.91 -9.21
C GLY A 354 6.19 6.15 -9.06
N ILE A 355 6.18 4.81 -9.22
CA ILE A 355 4.96 4.00 -9.15
C ILE A 355 4.45 3.79 -7.72
N PRO A 356 5.24 3.30 -6.73
CA PRO A 356 4.81 3.25 -5.33
C PRO A 356 4.29 4.59 -4.81
N VAL A 357 4.96 5.69 -5.18
CA VAL A 357 4.54 7.05 -4.83
C VAL A 357 3.18 7.38 -5.47
N GLY A 358 2.99 7.09 -6.76
CA GLY A 358 1.72 7.29 -7.47
C GLY A 358 0.56 6.46 -6.90
N LYS A 359 0.81 5.17 -6.61
CA LYS A 359 -0.17 4.27 -5.96
C LYS A 359 -0.63 4.81 -4.61
N LEU A 360 0.30 5.25 -3.75
CA LEU A 360 -0.03 5.76 -2.42
C LEU A 360 -0.70 7.15 -2.43
N CYS A 361 -0.50 7.95 -3.48
CA CYS A 361 -1.34 9.12 -3.74
C CYS A 361 -2.80 8.71 -3.98
N LEU A 362 -3.06 7.63 -4.71
CA LEU A 362 -4.43 7.14 -4.99
C LEU A 362 -5.06 6.41 -3.80
N TYR A 363 -4.28 5.72 -2.95
CA TYR A 363 -4.73 5.24 -1.63
C TYR A 363 -5.39 6.38 -0.81
N THR A 364 -4.79 7.59 -0.83
CA THR A 364 -5.35 8.76 -0.14
C THR A 364 -6.49 9.42 -0.92
N ALA A 365 -6.31 9.66 -2.22
CA ALA A 365 -7.29 10.40 -3.02
C ALA A 365 -8.61 9.63 -3.17
N CYS A 366 -8.52 8.34 -3.50
CA CYS A 366 -9.67 7.48 -3.74
C CYS A 366 -10.26 6.93 -2.43
N ALA A 367 -9.47 6.36 -1.51
CA ALA A 367 -10.04 5.77 -0.29
C ALA A 367 -9.93 6.66 0.97
N GLY A 368 -9.11 7.70 0.98
CA GLY A 368 -8.85 8.48 2.19
C GLY A 368 -8.07 7.70 3.24
N ILE A 369 -7.19 6.79 2.83
CA ILE A 369 -6.15 6.24 3.70
C ILE A 369 -5.21 7.40 4.10
N ARG A 370 -4.74 7.41 5.36
CA ARG A 370 -4.00 8.55 5.94
C ARG A 370 -2.58 8.63 5.34
N PRO A 371 -2.15 9.74 4.72
CA PRO A 371 -0.84 9.86 4.05
C PRO A 371 0.38 9.54 4.91
N GLU A 372 0.32 9.83 6.21
CA GLU A 372 1.39 9.51 7.17
C GLU A 372 1.47 8.01 7.51
N SER A 373 0.43 7.24 7.19
CA SER A 373 0.43 5.77 7.32
C SER A 373 0.86 5.05 6.04
N CYS A 374 1.29 5.79 5.01
CA CYS A 374 1.70 5.28 3.71
C CYS A 374 3.24 5.35 3.52
N LEU A 375 3.86 4.24 3.14
CA LEU A 375 5.31 4.11 2.91
C LEU A 375 5.59 3.56 1.50
N PRO A 376 6.07 4.39 0.55
CA PRO A 376 6.56 3.91 -0.74
C PRO A 376 7.96 3.33 -0.57
N VAL A 377 8.24 2.19 -1.21
CA VAL A 377 9.55 1.50 -1.16
C VAL A 377 10.02 1.10 -2.57
N CYS A 378 11.31 1.29 -2.85
CA CYS A 378 11.99 0.68 -3.98
C CYS A 378 13.12 -0.23 -3.52
N ILE A 379 13.15 -1.47 -4.02
CA ILE A 379 14.22 -2.44 -3.80
C ILE A 379 15.22 -2.38 -4.97
N ASP A 380 16.46 -2.00 -4.70
CA ASP A 380 17.51 -1.86 -5.72
C ASP A 380 18.48 -3.05 -5.69
N VAL A 381 18.26 -4.01 -6.58
CA VAL A 381 19.20 -5.12 -6.82
C VAL A 381 20.09 -4.90 -8.05
N GLY A 382 20.08 -3.70 -8.63
CA GLY A 382 20.59 -3.39 -9.96
C GLY A 382 19.49 -3.30 -11.02
N THR A 383 19.89 -3.10 -12.27
CA THR A 383 18.99 -3.08 -13.43
C THR A 383 19.65 -3.75 -14.63
N ASP A 384 18.87 -4.48 -15.42
CA ASP A 384 19.35 -5.08 -16.67
C ASP A 384 19.19 -4.09 -17.86
N ASN A 385 18.69 -2.88 -17.62
CA ASN A 385 18.54 -1.83 -18.62
C ASN A 385 19.87 -1.13 -18.95
N GLU A 386 20.47 -1.56 -20.06
CA GLU A 386 21.69 -1.00 -20.68
C GLU A 386 21.70 0.53 -20.85
N LYS A 387 20.53 1.18 -20.98
CA LYS A 387 20.48 2.64 -21.11
C LYS A 387 20.73 3.33 -19.77
N LEU A 388 20.19 2.77 -18.68
CA LEU A 388 20.33 3.30 -17.33
C LEU A 388 21.73 3.02 -16.76
N LEU A 389 22.30 1.84 -17.04
CA LEU A 389 23.70 1.51 -16.70
C LEU A 389 24.74 2.44 -17.38
N ARG A 390 24.32 3.26 -18.34
CA ARG A 390 25.15 4.22 -19.09
C ARG A 390 24.69 5.67 -18.93
N ASP A 391 23.58 5.91 -18.22
CA ASP A 391 23.04 7.25 -17.93
C ASP A 391 23.73 7.80 -16.68
N PRO A 392 24.54 8.88 -16.75
CA PRO A 392 25.21 9.44 -15.58
C PRO A 392 24.25 10.07 -14.56
N PHE A 393 22.96 10.18 -14.90
CA PHE A 393 21.90 10.62 -13.99
C PHE A 393 21.13 9.45 -13.34
N TYR A 394 21.47 8.19 -13.65
CA TYR A 394 20.84 7.04 -13.00
C TYR A 394 21.16 7.02 -11.50
N MET A 395 20.10 6.83 -10.70
CA MET A 395 20.12 7.01 -9.23
C MET A 395 20.28 5.69 -8.46
N GLY A 396 20.28 4.55 -9.14
CA GLY A 396 20.45 3.23 -8.51
C GLY A 396 21.85 2.66 -8.69
N LEU A 397 22.01 1.39 -8.31
CA LEU A 397 23.25 0.65 -8.43
C LEU A 397 23.58 0.38 -9.91
N TYR A 398 24.78 0.81 -10.34
CA TYR A 398 25.35 0.56 -11.66
C TYR A 398 25.84 -0.90 -11.78
N GLN A 399 24.91 -1.85 -11.70
CA GLN A 399 25.12 -3.29 -11.83
C GLN A 399 23.88 -3.96 -12.43
N ARG A 400 24.05 -5.16 -12.99
CA ARG A 400 22.94 -6.06 -13.36
C ARG A 400 22.11 -6.46 -12.13
N ARG A 401 20.88 -6.92 -12.35
CA ARG A 401 20.04 -7.47 -11.27
C ARG A 401 20.74 -8.67 -10.62
N ASP A 402 20.94 -8.62 -9.31
CA ASP A 402 21.28 -9.81 -8.52
C ASP A 402 20.07 -10.76 -8.54
N ARG A 403 20.26 -11.94 -9.12
CA ARG A 403 19.25 -13.01 -9.24
C ARG A 403 19.66 -14.26 -8.46
N SER A 404 20.64 -14.13 -7.56
CA SER A 404 21.06 -15.19 -6.65
C SER A 404 20.11 -15.28 -5.44
N GLN A 405 20.33 -16.26 -4.57
CA GLN A 405 19.63 -16.42 -3.29
C GLN A 405 19.61 -15.12 -2.46
N ARG A 406 20.60 -14.25 -2.61
CA ARG A 406 20.68 -12.97 -1.90
C ARG A 406 19.49 -12.03 -2.14
N TYR A 407 18.86 -12.10 -3.32
CA TYR A 407 17.65 -11.33 -3.61
C TYR A 407 16.44 -11.89 -2.86
N ASP A 408 16.30 -13.22 -2.77
CA ASP A 408 15.30 -13.85 -1.92
C ASP A 408 15.48 -13.51 -0.45
N ASP A 409 16.73 -13.61 0.04
CA ASP A 409 17.10 -13.29 1.41
C ASP A 409 16.80 -11.82 1.75
N LEU A 410 17.08 -10.88 0.83
CA LEU A 410 16.78 -9.46 0.99
C LEU A 410 15.26 -9.19 1.07
N ILE A 411 14.46 -9.89 0.26
CA ILE A 411 13.00 -9.73 0.31
C ILE A 411 12.42 -10.40 1.56
N ASP A 412 12.96 -11.54 2.02
CA ASP A 412 12.60 -12.11 3.33
C ASP A 412 12.91 -11.13 4.46
N GLU A 413 14.13 -10.58 4.52
CA GLU A 413 14.56 -9.58 5.50
C GLU A 413 13.69 -8.33 5.47
N PHE A 414 13.34 -7.83 4.28
CA PHE A 414 12.43 -6.70 4.11
C PHE A 414 11.05 -6.98 4.68
N MET A 415 10.44 -8.14 4.35
CA MET A 415 9.12 -8.50 4.85
C MET A 415 9.11 -8.66 6.37
N GLU A 416 10.16 -9.26 6.95
CA GLU A 416 10.31 -9.45 8.40
C GLU A 416 10.53 -8.11 9.11
N ALA A 417 11.44 -7.27 8.62
CA ALA A 417 11.75 -5.97 9.23
C ALA A 417 10.58 -4.97 9.14
N VAL A 418 9.72 -5.06 8.11
CA VAL A 418 8.50 -4.23 8.00
C VAL A 418 7.48 -4.61 9.08
N VAL A 419 7.19 -5.90 9.30
CA VAL A 419 6.22 -6.30 10.33
C VAL A 419 6.78 -6.17 11.76
N ASP A 420 8.08 -6.34 11.93
CA ASP A 420 8.80 -6.07 13.19
C ASP A 420 8.77 -4.56 13.56
N LYS A 421 8.78 -3.65 12.59
CA LYS A 421 8.63 -2.20 12.87
C LYS A 421 7.18 -1.74 13.05
N TYR A 422 6.26 -2.22 12.22
CA TYR A 422 4.92 -1.61 12.10
C TYR A 422 3.74 -2.53 12.49
N GLY A 423 4.00 -3.81 12.73
CA GLY A 423 3.02 -4.83 13.13
C GLY A 423 2.61 -5.78 12.00
N GLN A 424 2.15 -6.98 12.36
CA GLN A 424 1.72 -8.03 11.42
C GLN A 424 0.49 -7.64 10.58
N ASP A 425 -0.26 -6.62 11.01
CA ASP A 425 -1.40 -6.01 10.31
C ASP A 425 -0.98 -4.93 9.28
N THR A 426 0.32 -4.75 9.05
CA THR A 426 0.83 -3.84 8.02
C THR A 426 0.59 -4.42 6.63
N LEU A 427 -0.19 -3.72 5.82
CA LEU A 427 -0.44 -4.07 4.43
C LEU A 427 0.82 -3.85 3.58
N ILE A 428 1.24 -4.87 2.84
CA ILE A 428 2.37 -4.80 1.90
C ILE A 428 1.88 -5.18 0.48
N GLN A 429 1.72 -4.20 -0.40
CA GLN A 429 1.38 -4.39 -1.82
C GLN A 429 2.66 -4.50 -2.66
N PHE A 430 2.81 -5.62 -3.39
CA PHE A 430 3.83 -5.79 -4.42
C PHE A 430 3.35 -5.20 -5.76
N GLU A 431 4.23 -4.52 -6.48
CA GLU A 431 3.92 -3.73 -7.68
C GLU A 431 5.04 -3.81 -8.73
N ASP A 432 4.72 -4.00 -10.01
CA ASP A 432 5.66 -3.91 -11.16
C ASP A 432 6.93 -4.81 -11.07
N PHE A 433 6.87 -5.90 -10.31
CA PHE A 433 7.89 -6.96 -10.30
C PHE A 433 7.84 -7.77 -11.61
N GLY A 434 8.94 -8.42 -12.02
CA GLY A 434 8.90 -9.34 -13.16
C GLY A 434 8.06 -10.59 -12.88
N ASN A 435 7.31 -11.08 -13.88
CA ASN A 435 6.35 -12.21 -13.77
C ASN A 435 6.78 -13.38 -12.86
N HIS A 436 8.03 -13.84 -12.99
CA HIS A 436 8.55 -14.93 -12.15
C HIS A 436 8.59 -14.54 -10.66
N ASN A 437 9.09 -13.33 -10.36
CA ASN A 437 9.20 -12.76 -9.03
C ASN A 437 7.81 -12.43 -8.43
N ALA A 438 6.91 -11.82 -9.22
CA ALA A 438 5.56 -11.49 -8.80
C ALA A 438 4.78 -12.72 -8.30
N PHE A 439 4.74 -13.81 -9.09
CA PHE A 439 4.03 -15.03 -8.69
C PHE A 439 4.68 -15.75 -7.50
N ARG A 440 6.00 -15.90 -7.50
CA ARG A 440 6.67 -16.67 -6.45
C ARG A 440 6.63 -15.95 -5.09
N PHE A 441 6.76 -14.62 -5.06
CA PHE A 441 6.62 -13.84 -3.82
C PHE A 441 5.18 -13.81 -3.34
N LEU A 442 4.19 -13.62 -4.23
CA LEU A 442 2.78 -13.72 -3.83
C LEU A 442 2.49 -15.10 -3.20
N LYS A 443 2.95 -16.19 -3.82
CA LYS A 443 2.79 -17.56 -3.29
C LYS A 443 3.53 -17.78 -1.97
N LYS A 444 4.75 -17.25 -1.81
CA LYS A 444 5.60 -17.39 -0.61
C LYS A 444 5.06 -16.61 0.60
N TYR A 445 4.42 -15.46 0.36
CA TYR A 445 4.13 -14.49 1.42
C TYR A 445 2.65 -14.35 1.81
N ARG A 446 1.70 -14.68 0.92
CA ARG A 446 0.26 -14.42 1.16
C ARG A 446 -0.37 -15.16 2.35
N GLU A 447 0.28 -16.21 2.86
CA GLU A 447 -0.15 -16.98 4.04
C GLU A 447 0.73 -16.73 5.28
N LYS A 448 1.75 -15.86 5.16
CA LYS A 448 2.62 -15.40 6.26
C LYS A 448 2.36 -13.94 6.64
N TYR A 449 1.96 -13.10 5.68
CA TYR A 449 1.85 -11.64 5.85
C TYR A 449 0.58 -11.05 5.23
N CYS A 450 0.21 -9.83 5.65
CA CYS A 450 -0.88 -9.07 5.06
C CYS A 450 -0.46 -8.48 3.71
N THR A 451 -0.41 -9.32 2.67
CA THR A 451 0.13 -8.94 1.36
C THR A 451 -0.74 -9.37 0.19
N PHE A 452 -0.66 -8.59 -0.90
CA PHE A 452 -1.22 -8.90 -2.21
C PHE A 452 -0.30 -8.30 -3.30
N ASN A 453 -0.51 -8.71 -4.56
CA ASN A 453 0.10 -8.07 -5.72
C ASN A 453 -1.00 -7.50 -6.62
N ASP A 454 -0.90 -6.22 -7.00
CA ASP A 454 -1.97 -5.54 -7.73
C ASP A 454 -2.01 -5.95 -9.22
N ASP A 455 -0.84 -6.16 -9.85
CA ASP A 455 -0.71 -6.65 -11.22
C ASP A 455 -1.44 -7.97 -11.48
N ILE A 456 -1.41 -8.89 -10.50
CA ILE A 456 -2.11 -10.17 -10.53
C ILE A 456 -3.55 -10.01 -10.02
N GLN A 457 -3.74 -9.58 -8.77
CA GLN A 457 -5.02 -9.71 -8.05
C GLN A 457 -5.94 -8.49 -8.20
N GLY A 458 -5.38 -7.28 -8.25
CA GLY A 458 -6.12 -6.05 -8.54
C GLY A 458 -6.62 -6.05 -9.99
N THR A 459 -5.75 -6.39 -10.94
CA THR A 459 -6.11 -6.55 -12.35
C THR A 459 -7.15 -7.66 -12.55
N ALA A 460 -7.05 -8.77 -11.80
CA ALA A 460 -8.06 -9.82 -11.79
C ALA A 460 -9.44 -9.30 -11.35
N SER A 461 -9.47 -8.56 -10.25
CA SER A 461 -10.70 -8.03 -9.65
C SER A 461 -11.38 -7.01 -10.56
N VAL A 462 -10.64 -6.06 -11.14
CA VAL A 462 -11.24 -5.06 -12.05
C VAL A 462 -11.74 -5.69 -13.35
N ALA A 463 -10.96 -6.59 -13.98
CA ALA A 463 -11.41 -7.25 -15.20
C ALA A 463 -12.63 -8.16 -14.96
N LEU A 464 -12.70 -8.84 -13.81
CA LEU A 464 -13.89 -9.60 -13.43
C LEU A 464 -15.10 -8.68 -13.19
N ALA A 465 -14.93 -7.53 -12.55
CA ALA A 465 -16.02 -6.56 -12.39
C ALA A 465 -16.58 -6.10 -13.74
N GLY A 466 -15.72 -5.80 -14.71
CA GLY A 466 -16.14 -5.48 -16.07
C GLY A 466 -16.88 -6.63 -16.77
N LEU A 467 -16.50 -7.89 -16.51
CA LEU A 467 -17.22 -9.07 -17.03
C LEU A 467 -18.59 -9.25 -16.36
N LEU A 468 -18.71 -9.00 -15.05
CA LEU A 468 -19.98 -9.05 -14.32
C LEU A 468 -20.93 -7.92 -14.77
N ALA A 469 -20.39 -6.72 -15.00
CA ALA A 469 -21.11 -5.62 -15.62
C ALA A 469 -21.58 -5.97 -17.05
N ALA A 470 -20.69 -6.58 -17.87
CA ALA A 470 -21.06 -7.04 -19.20
C ALA A 470 -22.14 -8.14 -19.16
N GLN A 471 -22.10 -9.06 -18.19
CA GLN A 471 -23.14 -10.08 -17.97
C GLN A 471 -24.53 -9.47 -17.77
N ARG A 472 -24.67 -8.33 -17.07
CA ARG A 472 -25.95 -7.61 -16.94
C ARG A 472 -26.53 -7.19 -18.31
N VAL A 473 -25.67 -6.81 -19.25
CA VAL A 473 -26.06 -6.35 -20.59
C VAL A 473 -26.28 -7.51 -21.58
N VAL A 474 -25.43 -8.54 -21.55
CA VAL A 474 -25.57 -9.75 -22.40
C VAL A 474 -26.70 -10.66 -21.89
N ARG A 475 -27.08 -10.53 -20.61
CA ARG A 475 -28.06 -11.40 -19.90
C ARG A 475 -27.69 -12.88 -19.95
N LYS A 476 -26.40 -13.17 -19.85
CA LYS A 476 -25.81 -14.51 -19.96
C LYS A 476 -24.95 -14.82 -18.72
N PRO A 477 -25.15 -15.96 -18.03
CA PRO A 477 -24.34 -16.34 -16.88
C PRO A 477 -22.86 -16.50 -17.21
N ILE A 478 -21.97 -16.09 -16.30
CA ILE A 478 -20.51 -16.23 -16.45
C ILE A 478 -20.08 -17.67 -16.76
N THR A 479 -20.79 -18.68 -16.24
CA THR A 479 -20.58 -20.11 -16.51
C THR A 479 -20.83 -20.51 -17.96
N GLU A 480 -21.62 -19.75 -18.73
CA GLU A 480 -21.84 -19.99 -20.16
C GLU A 480 -20.87 -19.23 -21.08
N HIS A 481 -20.16 -18.23 -20.56
CA HIS A 481 -19.16 -17.50 -21.33
C HIS A 481 -17.94 -18.38 -21.63
N LYS A 482 -17.29 -18.09 -22.77
CA LYS A 482 -15.98 -18.62 -23.14
C LYS A 482 -15.03 -17.44 -23.36
N VAL A 483 -13.86 -17.49 -22.73
CA VAL A 483 -12.92 -16.37 -22.65
C VAL A 483 -11.62 -16.77 -23.32
N LEU A 484 -11.09 -15.90 -24.20
CA LEU A 484 -9.79 -16.07 -24.84
C LEU A 484 -8.89 -14.88 -24.48
N PHE A 485 -7.81 -15.17 -23.76
CA PHE A 485 -6.79 -14.18 -23.40
C PHE A 485 -5.72 -14.06 -24.49
N LEU A 486 -5.29 -12.83 -24.72
CA LEU A 486 -4.05 -12.52 -25.43
C LEU A 486 -3.02 -12.03 -24.41
N GLY A 487 -1.98 -12.85 -24.21
CA GLY A 487 -1.11 -12.83 -23.05
C GLY A 487 -1.40 -13.99 -22.10
N ALA A 488 -0.35 -14.48 -21.42
CA ALA A 488 -0.41 -15.58 -20.45
C ALA A 488 0.51 -15.33 -19.24
N GLY A 489 0.74 -14.05 -18.89
CA GLY A 489 1.52 -13.62 -17.72
C GLY A 489 0.64 -13.27 -16.53
N GLU A 490 1.21 -12.49 -15.59
CA GLU A 490 0.58 -12.04 -14.32
C GLU A 490 -0.92 -11.75 -14.41
N ALA A 491 -1.30 -10.75 -15.20
CA ALA A 491 -2.70 -10.35 -15.34
C ALA A 491 -3.59 -11.45 -15.94
N ALA A 492 -3.15 -12.13 -17.01
CA ALA A 492 -3.96 -13.16 -17.67
C ALA A 492 -4.31 -14.31 -16.71
N LEU A 493 -3.30 -14.80 -15.98
CA LEU A 493 -3.43 -15.88 -15.00
C LEU A 493 -4.21 -15.44 -13.76
N GLY A 494 -4.03 -14.21 -13.29
CA GLY A 494 -4.82 -13.63 -12.20
C GLY A 494 -6.31 -13.57 -12.57
N ILE A 495 -6.65 -12.89 -13.67
CA ILE A 495 -8.02 -12.74 -14.15
C ILE A 495 -8.65 -14.13 -14.38
N ALA A 496 -7.94 -15.06 -15.03
CA ALA A 496 -8.45 -16.40 -15.30
C ALA A 496 -8.78 -17.20 -14.04
N ASN A 497 -7.93 -17.15 -13.00
CA ASN A 497 -8.24 -17.83 -11.74
C ASN A 497 -9.42 -17.20 -11.01
N LEU A 498 -9.59 -15.87 -11.05
CA LEU A 498 -10.74 -15.21 -10.42
C LEU A 498 -12.06 -15.45 -11.18
N ILE A 499 -12.03 -15.54 -12.52
CA ILE A 499 -13.17 -16.02 -13.32
C ILE A 499 -13.53 -17.47 -12.95
N VAL A 500 -12.54 -18.34 -12.78
CA VAL A 500 -12.78 -19.73 -12.32
C VAL A 500 -13.47 -19.74 -10.95
N MET A 501 -13.06 -18.89 -10.01
CA MET A 501 -13.71 -18.76 -8.70
C MET A 501 -15.16 -18.25 -8.80
N ALA A 502 -15.44 -17.27 -9.65
CA ALA A 502 -16.81 -16.77 -9.89
C ALA A 502 -17.72 -17.83 -10.55
N MET A 503 -17.19 -18.63 -11.48
CA MET A 503 -17.90 -19.79 -12.04
C MET A 503 -18.15 -20.86 -10.96
N MET A 504 -17.20 -21.10 -10.07
CA MET A 504 -17.35 -22.06 -8.96
C MET A 504 -18.37 -21.61 -7.90
N GLU A 505 -18.43 -20.33 -7.58
CA GLU A 505 -19.47 -19.75 -6.72
C GLU A 505 -20.87 -19.91 -7.35
N SER A 506 -20.94 -19.93 -8.68
CA SER A 506 -22.14 -20.26 -9.47
C SER A 506 -22.40 -21.77 -9.61
N GLY A 507 -21.70 -22.63 -8.85
CA GLY A 507 -21.91 -24.09 -8.79
C GLY A 507 -21.17 -24.93 -9.84
N MET A 508 -20.34 -24.33 -10.71
CA MET A 508 -19.56 -25.08 -11.70
C MET A 508 -18.32 -25.75 -11.08
N SER A 509 -17.91 -26.94 -11.55
CA SER A 509 -16.65 -27.52 -11.07
C SER A 509 -15.43 -26.74 -11.60
N GLN A 510 -14.35 -26.70 -10.82
CA GLN A 510 -13.09 -26.04 -11.19
C GLN A 510 -12.53 -26.56 -12.54
N ALA A 511 -12.74 -27.85 -12.84
CA ALA A 511 -12.31 -28.49 -14.08
C ALA A 511 -13.17 -28.11 -15.30
N GLU A 512 -14.45 -27.75 -15.11
CA GLU A 512 -15.31 -27.24 -16.18
C GLU A 512 -15.05 -25.74 -16.42
N ALA A 513 -14.90 -24.97 -15.34
CA ALA A 513 -14.58 -23.55 -15.41
C ALA A 513 -13.27 -23.31 -16.18
N ARG A 514 -12.22 -24.10 -15.90
CA ARG A 514 -10.95 -24.04 -16.65
C ARG A 514 -11.10 -24.31 -18.15
N LYS A 515 -12.00 -25.21 -18.58
CA LYS A 515 -12.28 -25.49 -20.01
C LYS A 515 -12.95 -24.30 -20.75
N LYS A 516 -13.51 -23.34 -20.02
CA LYS A 516 -14.08 -22.10 -20.58
C LYS A 516 -13.01 -21.06 -20.92
N ILE A 517 -11.79 -21.20 -20.41
CA ILE A 517 -10.74 -20.18 -20.48
C ILE A 517 -9.56 -20.66 -21.31
N TRP A 518 -9.24 -19.91 -22.36
CA TRP A 518 -8.15 -20.19 -23.30
C TRP A 518 -7.14 -19.04 -23.26
N MET A 519 -5.87 -19.33 -23.51
CA MET A 519 -4.78 -18.34 -23.47
C MET A 519 -3.88 -18.48 -24.70
N PHE A 520 -3.46 -17.34 -25.25
CA PHE A 520 -2.55 -17.25 -26.39
C PHE A 520 -1.38 -16.34 -26.01
N ASP A 521 -0.16 -16.86 -25.93
CA ASP A 521 1.05 -16.11 -25.59
C ASP A 521 1.85 -15.71 -26.85
N LYS A 522 3.06 -15.18 -26.65
CA LYS A 522 3.99 -14.80 -27.75
C LYS A 522 4.46 -15.98 -28.63
N TYR A 523 4.17 -17.22 -28.25
CA TYR A 523 4.51 -18.45 -28.96
C TYR A 523 3.28 -19.17 -29.55
N GLY A 524 2.06 -18.73 -29.24
CA GLY A 524 0.82 -19.28 -29.75
C GLY A 524 -0.16 -19.70 -28.65
N LEU A 525 -1.12 -20.55 -29.01
CA LEU A 525 -2.13 -21.07 -28.09
C LEU A 525 -1.50 -22.00 -27.02
N LEU A 526 -2.00 -21.95 -25.78
CA LEU A 526 -1.59 -22.86 -24.71
C LEU A 526 -2.21 -24.26 -24.90
N VAL A 527 -1.52 -25.12 -25.65
CA VAL A 527 -1.95 -26.49 -25.96
C VAL A 527 -0.94 -27.56 -25.56
N LYS A 528 -1.44 -28.77 -25.26
CA LYS A 528 -0.63 -29.93 -24.89
C LYS A 528 0.29 -30.34 -26.04
N GLY A 529 1.58 -30.49 -25.75
CA GLY A 529 2.58 -30.88 -26.74
C GLY A 529 3.09 -29.73 -27.62
N ARG A 530 2.77 -28.47 -27.32
CA ARG A 530 3.39 -27.32 -28.01
C ARG A 530 4.91 -27.32 -27.80
N ALA A 531 5.65 -26.81 -28.77
CA ALA A 531 7.12 -26.84 -28.78
C ALA A 531 7.82 -25.92 -27.76
N TYR A 532 7.09 -24.97 -27.15
CA TYR A 532 7.60 -24.06 -26.13
C TYR A 532 7.04 -24.43 -24.76
N GLU A 533 7.89 -24.41 -23.73
CA GLU A 533 7.48 -24.72 -22.37
C GLU A 533 6.32 -23.82 -21.87
N THR A 534 5.55 -24.33 -20.92
CA THR A 534 4.51 -23.61 -20.18
C THR A 534 4.88 -23.64 -18.70
N ASP A 535 4.74 -22.53 -18.00
CA ASP A 535 5.03 -22.51 -16.57
C ASP A 535 3.93 -23.20 -15.73
N SER A 536 4.25 -23.55 -14.49
CA SER A 536 3.36 -24.34 -13.62
C SER A 536 2.09 -23.60 -13.17
N ASN A 537 1.98 -22.29 -13.38
CA ASN A 537 0.73 -21.54 -13.21
C ASN A 537 -0.13 -21.62 -14.49
N GLN A 538 0.51 -21.71 -15.67
CA GLN A 538 -0.14 -21.86 -16.97
C GLN A 538 -0.74 -23.25 -17.19
N GLU A 539 -0.13 -24.33 -16.66
CA GLU A 539 -0.58 -25.73 -16.80
C GLU A 539 -2.10 -25.91 -16.61
N ALA A 540 -2.68 -25.18 -15.66
CA ALA A 540 -4.11 -25.18 -15.34
C ALA A 540 -5.04 -24.79 -16.51
N PHE A 541 -4.50 -24.16 -17.55
CA PHE A 541 -5.21 -23.63 -18.72
C PHE A 541 -4.64 -24.20 -20.05
N VAL A 542 -3.83 -25.27 -19.99
CA VAL A 542 -3.29 -25.96 -21.18
C VAL A 542 -4.26 -27.04 -21.67
N HIS A 543 -4.84 -26.80 -22.86
CA HIS A 543 -5.89 -27.65 -23.43
C HIS A 543 -5.37 -28.69 -24.43
N PRO A 544 -6.16 -29.72 -24.80
CA PRO A 544 -5.90 -30.47 -26.03
C PRO A 544 -5.84 -29.52 -27.23
N ASP A 545 -4.98 -29.83 -28.20
CA ASP A 545 -4.84 -29.06 -29.43
C ASP A 545 -6.16 -29.06 -30.23
N PRO A 546 -6.76 -27.88 -30.53
CA PRO A 546 -7.99 -27.80 -31.31
C PRO A 546 -7.77 -27.82 -32.83
N GLY A 547 -6.52 -27.87 -33.31
CA GLY A 547 -6.16 -27.92 -34.73
C GLY A 547 -5.28 -26.76 -35.18
N ASP A 548 -5.34 -26.40 -36.46
CA ASP A 548 -4.40 -25.49 -37.10
C ASP A 548 -4.58 -24.00 -36.69
N VAL A 549 -4.15 -23.66 -35.47
CA VAL A 549 -4.21 -22.32 -34.88
C VAL A 549 -2.82 -21.66 -34.93
N LYS A 550 -2.56 -20.87 -35.98
CA LYS A 550 -1.27 -20.18 -36.16
C LYS A 550 -1.29 -18.73 -35.65
N SER A 551 -2.46 -18.09 -35.61
CA SER A 551 -2.64 -16.70 -35.21
C SER A 551 -3.78 -16.53 -34.18
N PHE A 552 -3.87 -15.34 -33.57
CA PHE A 552 -4.97 -15.01 -32.67
C PHE A 552 -6.33 -14.94 -33.39
N LEU A 553 -6.34 -14.65 -34.70
CA LEU A 553 -7.56 -14.69 -35.51
C LEU A 553 -8.04 -16.13 -35.70
N ASP A 554 -7.12 -17.07 -35.97
CA ASP A 554 -7.45 -18.50 -36.04
C ASP A 554 -7.97 -19.00 -34.69
N ALA A 555 -7.35 -18.57 -33.59
CA ALA A 555 -7.80 -18.87 -32.24
C ALA A 555 -9.23 -18.38 -32.00
N VAL A 556 -9.57 -17.14 -32.37
CA VAL A 556 -10.95 -16.62 -32.29
C VAL A 556 -11.92 -17.45 -33.13
N ASN A 557 -11.57 -17.78 -34.39
CA ASN A 557 -12.44 -18.51 -35.30
C ASN A 557 -12.68 -19.97 -34.90
N VAL A 558 -11.67 -20.65 -34.36
CA VAL A 558 -11.73 -22.04 -33.91
C VAL A 558 -12.38 -22.15 -32.53
N ILE A 559 -11.93 -21.34 -31.56
CA ILE A 559 -12.39 -21.41 -30.16
C ILE A 559 -13.79 -20.80 -30.03
N LYS A 560 -14.14 -19.81 -30.86
CA LYS A 560 -15.41 -19.05 -30.82
C LYS A 560 -15.69 -18.50 -29.41
N PRO A 561 -14.81 -17.62 -28.90
CA PRO A 561 -14.99 -17.01 -27.59
C PRO A 561 -16.12 -15.97 -27.62
N THR A 562 -16.74 -15.77 -26.45
CA THR A 562 -17.69 -14.67 -26.20
C THR A 562 -17.00 -13.39 -25.71
N ALA A 563 -15.79 -13.54 -25.16
CA ALA A 563 -14.97 -12.46 -24.64
C ALA A 563 -13.51 -12.64 -25.06
N ILE A 564 -12.89 -11.57 -25.57
CA ILE A 564 -11.43 -11.49 -25.73
C ILE A 564 -10.84 -10.46 -24.76
N ILE A 565 -9.75 -10.84 -24.09
CA ILE A 565 -9.09 -10.01 -23.07
C ILE A 565 -7.60 -9.88 -23.39
N GLY A 566 -7.19 -8.68 -23.77
CA GLY A 566 -5.82 -8.30 -24.10
C GLY A 566 -5.08 -7.78 -22.88
N VAL A 567 -3.99 -8.46 -22.53
CA VAL A 567 -3.09 -8.16 -21.41
C VAL A 567 -1.63 -8.43 -21.83
N SER A 568 -1.32 -8.15 -23.10
CA SER A 568 -0.08 -8.55 -23.77
C SER A 568 1.10 -7.59 -23.60
N GLY A 569 0.84 -6.31 -23.33
CA GLY A 569 1.83 -5.23 -23.40
C GLY A 569 2.40 -4.96 -24.81
N ALA A 570 1.84 -5.58 -25.85
CA ALA A 570 2.46 -5.70 -27.16
C ALA A 570 1.95 -4.71 -28.23
N GLY A 571 0.83 -4.01 -28.00
CA GLY A 571 0.22 -3.12 -28.99
C GLY A 571 -0.86 -3.80 -29.82
N ARG A 572 -1.09 -3.31 -31.04
CA ARG A 572 -2.32 -3.51 -31.84
C ARG A 572 -2.48 -4.91 -32.44
N LEU A 573 -2.75 -5.88 -31.56
CA LEU A 573 -2.94 -7.30 -31.89
C LEU A 573 -4.42 -7.72 -31.96
N PHE A 574 -5.36 -6.92 -31.44
CA PHE A 574 -6.77 -7.04 -31.82
C PHE A 574 -6.96 -6.31 -33.16
N THR A 575 -6.52 -6.96 -34.23
CA THR A 575 -6.61 -6.43 -35.60
C THR A 575 -8.08 -6.24 -36.00
N HIS A 576 -8.31 -5.48 -37.07
CA HIS A 576 -9.67 -5.21 -37.53
C HIS A 576 -10.45 -6.49 -37.84
N ASP A 577 -9.77 -7.54 -38.31
CA ASP A 577 -10.38 -8.84 -38.62
C ASP A 577 -10.65 -9.69 -37.37
N VAL A 578 -9.84 -9.56 -36.31
CA VAL A 578 -10.15 -10.11 -34.97
C VAL A 578 -11.42 -9.47 -34.41
N ILE A 579 -11.55 -8.14 -34.52
CA ILE A 579 -12.73 -7.40 -34.03
C ILE A 579 -13.98 -7.77 -34.85
N ARG A 580 -13.87 -7.84 -36.18
CA ARG A 580 -14.95 -8.30 -37.08
C ARG A 580 -15.37 -9.74 -36.79
N ALA A 581 -14.42 -10.65 -36.58
CA ALA A 581 -14.70 -12.04 -36.22
C ALA A 581 -15.44 -12.14 -34.88
N MET A 582 -15.04 -11.37 -33.86
CA MET A 582 -15.81 -11.28 -32.61
C MET A 582 -17.23 -10.76 -32.85
N GLY A 583 -17.40 -9.74 -33.69
CA GLY A 583 -18.69 -9.13 -34.05
C GLY A 583 -19.59 -9.96 -34.97
N SER A 584 -19.08 -10.98 -35.65
CA SER A 584 -19.87 -11.94 -36.43
C SER A 584 -20.18 -13.23 -35.66
N LEU A 585 -19.31 -13.62 -34.72
CA LEU A 585 -19.51 -14.77 -33.84
C LEU A 585 -20.45 -14.48 -32.65
N ASN A 586 -20.62 -13.21 -32.29
CA ASN A 586 -21.42 -12.79 -31.13
C ASN A 586 -22.27 -11.56 -31.45
N GLU A 587 -23.50 -11.54 -30.93
CA GLU A 587 -24.38 -10.37 -31.03
C GLU A 587 -23.82 -9.18 -30.22
N ARG A 588 -23.37 -9.43 -28.98
CA ARG A 588 -22.75 -8.44 -28.08
C ARG A 588 -21.35 -8.94 -27.65
N PRO A 589 -20.31 -8.84 -28.50
CA PRO A 589 -18.96 -9.33 -28.18
C PRO A 589 -18.32 -8.52 -27.05
N ILE A 590 -17.68 -9.19 -26.10
CA ILE A 590 -16.90 -8.52 -25.05
C ILE A 590 -15.44 -8.39 -25.53
N ILE A 591 -14.90 -7.17 -25.53
CA ILE A 591 -13.56 -6.86 -26.07
C ILE A 591 -12.81 -5.95 -25.08
N PHE A 592 -11.88 -6.51 -24.30
CA PHE A 592 -11.12 -5.76 -23.31
C PHE A 592 -9.66 -5.56 -23.77
N ALA A 593 -9.21 -4.32 -23.92
CA ALA A 593 -7.84 -3.94 -24.30
C ALA A 593 -7.10 -3.34 -23.10
N LEU A 594 -6.67 -4.19 -22.16
CA LEU A 594 -6.19 -3.79 -20.83
C LEU A 594 -4.71 -3.40 -20.79
N SER A 595 -3.95 -3.59 -21.89
CA SER A 595 -2.54 -3.21 -21.95
C SER A 595 -2.29 -1.70 -21.83
N ASN A 596 -1.34 -1.33 -20.97
CA ASN A 596 -0.95 0.04 -20.69
C ASN A 596 0.47 0.37 -21.22
N PRO A 597 0.78 1.63 -21.54
CA PRO A 597 -0.14 2.77 -21.74
C PRO A 597 -0.95 2.64 -23.06
N THR A 598 -1.72 3.67 -23.47
CA THR A 598 -2.59 3.66 -24.67
C THR A 598 -1.92 3.20 -25.99
N ALA A 599 -0.61 3.40 -26.11
CA ALA A 599 0.19 2.93 -27.25
C ALA A 599 0.41 1.39 -27.28
N LYS A 600 0.13 0.71 -26.17
CA LYS A 600 0.24 -0.75 -25.98
C LYS A 600 -1.12 -1.46 -25.97
N ALA A 601 -2.23 -0.72 -25.89
CA ALA A 601 -3.59 -1.26 -25.95
C ALA A 601 -3.84 -2.02 -27.26
N GLU A 602 -4.48 -3.18 -27.15
CA GLU A 602 -4.68 -4.14 -28.24
C GLU A 602 -5.52 -3.61 -29.41
N CYS A 603 -6.41 -2.66 -29.15
CA CYS A 603 -7.13 -1.83 -30.12
C CYS A 603 -7.52 -0.48 -29.47
N THR A 604 -8.15 0.44 -30.21
CA THR A 604 -8.87 1.58 -29.61
C THR A 604 -10.34 1.29 -29.39
N ALA A 605 -10.99 2.13 -28.58
CA ALA A 605 -12.46 2.19 -28.50
C ALA A 605 -13.11 2.46 -29.87
N GLU A 606 -12.50 3.33 -30.68
CA GLU A 606 -12.96 3.66 -32.04
C GLU A 606 -12.98 2.40 -32.93
N ASP A 607 -11.84 1.70 -33.03
CA ASP A 607 -11.73 0.45 -33.79
C ASP A 607 -12.76 -0.59 -33.28
N ALA A 608 -12.89 -0.72 -31.95
CA ALA A 608 -13.76 -1.72 -31.33
C ALA A 608 -15.25 -1.44 -31.56
N TYR A 609 -15.72 -0.20 -31.38
CA TYR A 609 -17.12 0.16 -31.57
C TYR A 609 -17.48 0.21 -33.06
N SER A 610 -16.71 0.92 -33.88
CA SER A 610 -17.07 1.17 -35.28
C SER A 610 -17.02 -0.11 -36.13
N LEU A 611 -16.06 -1.02 -35.90
CA LEU A 611 -16.03 -2.33 -36.58
C LEU A 611 -17.07 -3.34 -36.06
N THR A 612 -17.75 -3.05 -34.94
CA THR A 612 -18.86 -3.87 -34.41
C THR A 612 -20.21 -3.14 -34.42
N GLN A 613 -20.32 -2.01 -35.13
CA GLN A 613 -21.55 -1.21 -35.24
C GLN A 613 -22.12 -0.80 -33.86
N GLY A 614 -21.23 -0.49 -32.91
CA GLY A 614 -21.59 -0.14 -31.54
C GLY A 614 -22.26 -1.28 -30.75
N ARG A 615 -22.05 -2.54 -31.14
CA ARG A 615 -22.57 -3.71 -30.42
C ARG A 615 -21.61 -4.27 -29.38
N CYS A 616 -20.30 -4.06 -29.50
CA CYS A 616 -19.36 -4.60 -28.53
C CYS A 616 -19.51 -3.98 -27.12
N LEU A 617 -19.06 -4.73 -26.14
CA LEU A 617 -18.90 -4.30 -24.75
C LEU A 617 -17.40 -4.11 -24.53
N PHE A 618 -16.95 -2.87 -24.72
CA PHE A 618 -15.53 -2.52 -24.71
C PHE A 618 -15.08 -1.94 -23.38
N ALA A 619 -13.88 -2.35 -22.95
CA ALA A 619 -13.15 -1.71 -21.86
C ALA A 619 -11.65 -1.65 -22.17
N SER A 620 -10.95 -0.74 -21.50
CA SER A 620 -9.51 -0.51 -21.73
C SER A 620 -8.74 -0.21 -20.46
N GLY A 621 -7.44 -0.53 -20.44
CA GLY A 621 -6.58 -0.27 -19.27
C GLY A 621 -6.20 1.22 -19.16
N SER A 622 -5.97 1.85 -20.31
CA SER A 622 -5.69 3.29 -20.47
C SER A 622 -6.93 4.02 -20.99
N PRO A 623 -7.10 5.32 -20.70
CA PRO A 623 -8.30 6.06 -21.10
C PRO A 623 -8.37 6.28 -22.62
N PHE A 624 -9.59 6.26 -23.14
CA PHE A 624 -9.97 6.71 -24.49
C PHE A 624 -11.11 7.74 -24.39
N ALA A 625 -11.27 8.57 -25.41
CA ALA A 625 -12.41 9.49 -25.50
C ALA A 625 -13.73 8.73 -25.80
N PRO A 626 -14.90 9.33 -25.53
CA PRO A 626 -16.18 8.85 -26.06
C PRO A 626 -16.16 8.80 -27.60
N VAL A 627 -16.87 7.83 -28.17
CA VAL A 627 -16.94 7.58 -29.61
C VAL A 627 -18.37 7.87 -30.08
N SER A 628 -18.49 8.70 -31.12
CA SER A 628 -19.76 9.03 -31.79
C SER A 628 -19.92 8.18 -33.04
N LEU A 629 -20.99 7.39 -33.10
CA LEU A 629 -21.28 6.49 -34.22
C LEU A 629 -22.08 7.19 -35.33
N GLU A 630 -22.04 6.61 -36.53
CA GLU A 630 -22.78 7.10 -37.71
C GLU A 630 -24.31 7.15 -37.49
N ASP A 631 -24.84 6.34 -36.58
CA ASP A 631 -26.26 6.33 -36.18
C ASP A 631 -26.62 7.37 -35.10
N GLY A 632 -25.66 8.21 -34.68
CA GLY A 632 -25.85 9.27 -33.69
C GLY A 632 -25.72 8.83 -32.23
N ARG A 633 -25.53 7.54 -31.94
CA ARG A 633 -25.21 7.08 -30.57
C ARG A 633 -23.81 7.55 -30.16
N ILE A 634 -23.65 7.94 -28.90
CA ILE A 634 -22.35 8.23 -28.28
C ILE A 634 -22.09 7.18 -27.21
N LEU A 635 -20.99 6.43 -27.34
CA LEU A 635 -20.59 5.39 -26.39
C LEU A 635 -19.36 5.87 -25.60
N THR A 636 -19.40 5.73 -24.27
CA THR A 636 -18.27 6.11 -23.41
C THR A 636 -17.52 4.86 -22.93
N PRO A 637 -16.29 4.61 -23.42
CA PRO A 637 -15.53 3.40 -23.07
C PRO A 637 -15.14 3.39 -21.59
N GLY A 638 -15.42 2.27 -20.91
CA GLY A 638 -15.03 2.07 -19.51
C GLY A 638 -13.54 1.83 -19.35
N GLN A 639 -12.90 2.48 -18.37
CA GLN A 639 -11.50 2.20 -18.02
C GLN A 639 -11.42 1.12 -16.92
N GLY A 640 -10.94 -0.06 -17.26
CA GLY A 640 -10.64 -1.15 -16.32
C GLY A 640 -9.33 -0.89 -15.58
N ASN A 641 -9.33 0.15 -14.72
CA ASN A 641 -8.17 0.57 -13.96
C ASN A 641 -8.21 -0.01 -12.53
N ASN A 642 -7.11 -0.63 -12.09
CA ASN A 642 -6.95 -1.19 -10.75
C ASN A 642 -7.19 -0.15 -9.63
N ALA A 643 -7.14 1.15 -9.93
CA ALA A 643 -7.53 2.23 -9.02
C ALA A 643 -8.98 2.12 -8.50
N TYR A 644 -9.86 1.35 -9.15
CA TYR A 644 -11.17 1.01 -8.58
C TYR A 644 -11.13 -0.05 -7.47
N ILE A 645 -10.04 -0.83 -7.37
CA ILE A 645 -9.91 -1.98 -6.46
C ILE A 645 -9.00 -1.67 -5.28
N PHE A 646 -7.72 -1.37 -5.54
CA PHE A 646 -6.71 -1.32 -4.48
C PHE A 646 -7.03 -0.31 -3.36
N PRO A 647 -7.62 0.88 -3.60
CA PRO A 647 -7.91 1.80 -2.50
C PRO A 647 -8.98 1.26 -1.56
N GLY A 648 -10.08 0.69 -2.10
CA GLY A 648 -11.18 0.15 -1.31
C GLY A 648 -10.78 -1.12 -0.54
N VAL A 649 -10.07 -2.03 -1.22
CA VAL A 649 -9.53 -3.26 -0.58
C VAL A 649 -8.52 -2.90 0.52
N ALA A 650 -7.58 -1.99 0.24
CA ALA A 650 -6.59 -1.58 1.24
C ALA A 650 -7.24 -0.93 2.47
N LEU A 651 -8.24 -0.06 2.27
CA LEU A 651 -8.96 0.58 3.38
C LEU A 651 -9.69 -0.47 4.23
N ALA A 652 -10.40 -1.42 3.61
CA ALA A 652 -11.08 -2.48 4.35
C ALA A 652 -10.13 -3.37 5.16
N VAL A 653 -9.00 -3.76 4.55
CA VAL A 653 -7.95 -4.57 5.17
C VAL A 653 -7.36 -3.87 6.40
N ILE A 654 -6.94 -2.60 6.26
CA ILE A 654 -6.34 -1.80 7.33
C ILE A 654 -7.33 -1.55 8.47
N LEU A 655 -8.58 -1.21 8.16
CA LEU A 655 -9.60 -0.90 9.17
C LEU A 655 -10.12 -2.15 9.91
N SER A 656 -10.15 -3.31 9.24
CA SER A 656 -10.59 -4.58 9.84
C SER A 656 -9.47 -5.35 10.54
N GLY A 657 -8.21 -4.94 10.38
CA GLY A 657 -7.04 -5.65 10.89
C GLY A 657 -6.89 -7.05 10.27
N VAL A 658 -7.16 -7.17 8.97
CA VAL A 658 -7.02 -8.44 8.24
C VAL A 658 -5.55 -8.87 8.22
N ARG A 659 -5.30 -10.16 8.43
CA ARG A 659 -3.93 -10.71 8.50
C ARG A 659 -3.40 -11.26 7.18
N HIS A 660 -4.26 -11.87 6.36
CA HIS A 660 -3.93 -12.50 5.09
C HIS A 660 -5.03 -12.19 4.06
N ILE A 661 -4.67 -11.99 2.78
CA ILE A 661 -5.62 -11.56 1.75
C ILE A 661 -5.89 -12.71 0.77
N SER A 662 -7.02 -13.38 0.97
CA SER A 662 -7.51 -14.44 0.09
C SER A 662 -8.10 -13.88 -1.20
N ASP A 663 -8.07 -14.66 -2.28
CA ASP A 663 -8.63 -14.23 -3.57
C ASP A 663 -10.16 -14.01 -3.52
N THR A 664 -10.83 -14.54 -2.50
CA THR A 664 -12.26 -14.29 -2.29
C THR A 664 -12.55 -12.84 -1.86
N VAL A 665 -11.58 -12.12 -1.28
CA VAL A 665 -11.68 -10.66 -1.03
C VAL A 665 -11.71 -9.90 -2.36
N PHE A 666 -10.88 -10.29 -3.33
CA PHE A 666 -10.85 -9.71 -4.66
C PHE A 666 -12.08 -10.07 -5.51
N LEU A 667 -12.67 -11.26 -5.30
CA LEU A 667 -13.96 -11.65 -5.87
C LEU A 667 -15.09 -10.77 -5.33
N GLU A 668 -15.15 -10.51 -4.02
CA GLU A 668 -16.18 -9.66 -3.41
C GLU A 668 -16.05 -8.18 -3.81
N ALA A 669 -14.81 -7.68 -3.90
CA ALA A 669 -14.52 -6.36 -4.46
C ALA A 669 -14.97 -6.25 -5.94
N ALA A 670 -14.79 -7.30 -6.74
CA ALA A 670 -15.22 -7.32 -8.14
C ALA A 670 -16.75 -7.23 -8.30
N LYS A 671 -17.50 -7.99 -7.48
CA LYS A 671 -18.98 -7.86 -7.41
C LYS A 671 -19.39 -6.45 -7.01
N THR A 672 -18.82 -5.95 -5.91
CA THR A 672 -19.16 -4.62 -5.36
C THR A 672 -18.89 -3.48 -6.34
N LEU A 673 -17.89 -3.62 -7.24
CA LEU A 673 -17.66 -2.65 -8.32
C LEU A 673 -18.69 -2.77 -9.46
N ALA A 674 -19.09 -3.99 -9.82
CA ALA A 674 -20.08 -4.24 -10.87
C ALA A 674 -21.52 -3.89 -10.46
N ASP A 675 -21.85 -4.02 -9.18
CA ASP A 675 -23.18 -3.69 -8.62
C ASP A 675 -23.40 -2.17 -8.48
N GLN A 676 -22.32 -1.37 -8.41
CA GLN A 676 -22.38 0.09 -8.33
C GLN A 676 -22.65 0.78 -9.68
N LEU A 677 -22.73 0.04 -10.78
CA LEU A 677 -23.17 0.57 -12.07
C LEU A 677 -24.69 0.73 -12.12
N THR A 678 -25.15 1.92 -12.50
CA THR A 678 -26.55 2.15 -12.89
C THR A 678 -26.83 1.57 -14.28
N ASP A 679 -28.09 1.21 -14.55
CA ASP A 679 -28.48 0.75 -15.88
C ASP A 679 -28.39 1.87 -16.94
N GLU A 680 -28.38 3.14 -16.51
CA GLU A 680 -28.14 4.32 -17.35
C GLU A 680 -26.67 4.38 -17.82
N GLU A 681 -25.71 4.12 -16.93
CA GLU A 681 -24.29 4.04 -17.31
C GLU A 681 -24.01 2.84 -18.23
N LEU A 682 -24.68 1.69 -17.99
CA LEU A 682 -24.63 0.54 -18.89
C LEU A 682 -25.24 0.86 -20.27
N SER A 683 -26.29 1.68 -20.34
CA SER A 683 -26.91 2.10 -21.62
C SER A 683 -25.96 2.96 -22.47
N GLN A 684 -25.14 3.80 -21.81
CA GLN A 684 -24.06 4.60 -22.40
C GLN A 684 -22.83 3.77 -22.82
N GLY A 685 -22.86 2.45 -22.65
CA GLY A 685 -21.78 1.53 -23.01
C GLY A 685 -20.63 1.47 -21.99
N ARG A 686 -20.79 2.04 -20.79
CA ARG A 686 -19.80 1.97 -19.71
C ARG A 686 -19.83 0.58 -19.07
N LEU A 687 -18.67 0.08 -18.65
CA LEU A 687 -18.52 -1.17 -17.89
C LEU A 687 -17.89 -0.96 -16.51
N TYR A 688 -17.71 0.30 -16.10
CA TYR A 688 -17.25 0.75 -14.78
C TYR A 688 -17.93 2.08 -14.46
N PRO A 689 -18.08 2.46 -13.18
CA PRO A 689 -18.56 3.77 -12.78
C PRO A 689 -17.73 4.94 -13.37
N PRO A 690 -18.20 6.19 -13.27
CA PRO A 690 -17.42 7.39 -13.60
C PRO A 690 -16.22 7.58 -12.67
N LEU A 691 -15.08 8.00 -13.23
CA LEU A 691 -13.85 8.26 -12.44
C LEU A 691 -14.03 9.41 -11.44
N SER A 692 -14.88 10.38 -11.75
CA SER A 692 -15.31 11.42 -10.81
C SER A 692 -15.94 10.88 -9.52
N ASN A 693 -16.56 9.70 -9.56
CA ASN A 693 -17.18 9.04 -8.41
C ASN A 693 -16.25 8.04 -7.68
N ILE A 694 -15.01 7.85 -8.16
CA ILE A 694 -14.07 6.79 -7.68
C ILE A 694 -13.86 6.78 -6.15
N ARG A 695 -14.02 7.93 -5.50
CA ARG A 695 -13.91 8.04 -4.04
C ARG A 695 -15.05 7.36 -3.31
N GLU A 696 -16.29 7.65 -3.68
CA GLU A 696 -17.44 6.96 -3.08
C GLU A 696 -17.45 5.47 -3.45
N VAL A 697 -17.04 5.13 -4.68
CA VAL A 697 -16.87 3.73 -5.12
C VAL A 697 -15.88 2.97 -4.24
N SER A 698 -14.76 3.61 -3.87
CA SER A 698 -13.76 3.04 -2.95
C SER A 698 -14.31 2.88 -1.54
N LEU A 699 -15.16 3.80 -1.06
CA LEU A 699 -15.78 3.72 0.27
C LEU A 699 -16.84 2.61 0.34
N GLN A 700 -17.72 2.51 -0.64
CA GLN A 700 -18.73 1.43 -0.72
C GLN A 700 -18.05 0.05 -0.85
N MET A 701 -17.01 -0.06 -1.66
CA MET A 701 -16.16 -1.25 -1.71
C MET A 701 -15.56 -1.57 -0.34
N ALA A 702 -15.00 -0.57 0.34
CA ALA A 702 -14.42 -0.79 1.66
C ALA A 702 -15.48 -1.28 2.67
N ILE A 703 -16.69 -0.72 2.65
CA ILE A 703 -17.80 -1.13 3.54
C ILE A 703 -18.19 -2.59 3.28
N LYS A 704 -18.41 -2.99 2.01
CA LYS A 704 -18.77 -4.38 1.67
C LYS A 704 -17.65 -5.37 1.98
N VAL A 705 -16.39 -5.01 1.70
CA VAL A 705 -15.24 -5.87 2.04
C VAL A 705 -15.07 -5.97 3.56
N VAL A 706 -15.29 -4.90 4.34
CA VAL A 706 -15.35 -4.92 5.82
C VAL A 706 -16.41 -5.92 6.30
N GLU A 707 -17.67 -5.75 5.87
CA GLU A 707 -18.77 -6.67 6.21
C GLU A 707 -18.41 -8.14 5.88
N TYR A 708 -17.85 -8.36 4.70
CA TYR A 708 -17.39 -9.67 4.25
C TYR A 708 -16.32 -10.26 5.16
N VAL A 709 -15.24 -9.54 5.50
CA VAL A 709 -14.16 -10.11 6.32
C VAL A 709 -14.56 -10.36 7.78
N TYR A 710 -15.49 -9.59 8.35
CA TYR A 710 -16.11 -9.93 9.63
C TYR A 710 -16.97 -11.20 9.50
N SER A 711 -17.86 -11.29 8.49
CA SER A 711 -18.74 -12.46 8.27
C SER A 711 -17.99 -13.80 8.07
N ARG A 712 -16.71 -13.73 7.68
CA ARG A 712 -15.83 -14.90 7.46
C ARG A 712 -14.79 -15.12 8.56
N GLY A 713 -14.79 -14.32 9.63
CA GLY A 713 -13.80 -14.43 10.72
C GLY A 713 -12.37 -14.06 10.31
N MET A 714 -12.20 -13.25 9.26
CA MET A 714 -10.90 -12.77 8.77
C MET A 714 -10.49 -11.42 9.37
N ALA A 715 -11.41 -10.70 10.02
CA ALA A 715 -11.16 -9.45 10.75
C ALA A 715 -10.65 -9.70 12.17
N PHE A 716 -9.72 -8.86 12.65
CA PHE A 716 -9.16 -8.93 14.01
C PHE A 716 -9.22 -7.59 14.77
N ARG A 717 -9.83 -6.56 14.18
CA ARG A 717 -10.17 -5.31 14.86
C ARG A 717 -11.28 -5.59 15.89
N TYR A 718 -11.02 -5.26 17.16
CA TYR A 718 -11.94 -5.49 18.27
C TYR A 718 -12.14 -4.20 19.11
N PRO A 719 -13.35 -3.90 19.62
CA PRO A 719 -14.62 -4.58 19.32
C PRO A 719 -15.02 -4.40 17.85
N GLU A 720 -15.83 -5.34 17.35
CA GLU A 720 -16.46 -5.19 16.04
C GLU A 720 -17.34 -3.91 16.02
N PRO A 721 -17.19 -3.02 15.03
CA PRO A 721 -18.07 -1.87 14.86
C PRO A 721 -19.51 -2.35 14.62
N VAL A 722 -20.48 -1.83 15.38
CA VAL A 722 -21.90 -2.18 15.20
C VAL A 722 -22.35 -1.75 13.80
N ASP A 723 -22.12 -0.48 13.47
CA ASP A 723 -22.31 0.11 12.14
C ASP A 723 -20.97 0.17 11.40
N LYS A 724 -20.89 -0.50 10.24
CA LYS A 724 -19.68 -0.62 9.43
C LYS A 724 -19.50 0.62 8.54
N GLU A 725 -20.59 1.20 8.03
CA GLU A 725 -20.54 2.39 7.19
C GLU A 725 -20.16 3.63 8.00
N ALA A 726 -20.81 3.87 9.14
CA ALA A 726 -20.47 4.97 10.03
C ALA A 726 -19.01 4.83 10.54
N TYR A 727 -18.55 3.61 10.82
CA TYR A 727 -17.15 3.37 11.18
C TYR A 727 -16.20 3.76 10.04
N VAL A 728 -16.35 3.20 8.84
CA VAL A 728 -15.48 3.50 7.69
C VAL A 728 -15.49 5.00 7.39
N ARG A 729 -16.65 5.64 7.33
CA ARG A 729 -16.75 7.09 7.05
C ARG A 729 -16.14 7.96 8.17
N SER A 730 -16.12 7.51 9.42
CA SER A 730 -15.57 8.28 10.55
C SER A 730 -14.04 8.37 10.58
N VAL A 731 -13.33 7.42 9.96
CA VAL A 731 -11.85 7.31 10.00
C VAL A 731 -11.15 7.78 8.71
N VAL A 732 -11.93 8.01 7.66
CA VAL A 732 -11.47 8.45 6.34
C VAL A 732 -10.84 9.84 6.38
N TRP A 733 -9.61 9.95 5.87
CA TRP A 733 -8.84 11.17 5.80
C TRP A 733 -9.49 12.19 4.86
N ASN A 734 -9.65 13.43 5.33
CA ASN A 734 -10.25 14.55 4.59
C ASN A 734 -9.19 15.56 4.14
N THR A 735 -9.54 16.50 3.26
CA THR A 735 -8.58 17.50 2.72
C THR A 735 -8.46 18.78 3.55
N ASN A 736 -9.26 18.96 4.59
CA ASN A 736 -9.37 20.22 5.33
C ASN A 736 -8.14 20.47 6.22
N TYR A 737 -7.78 21.74 6.44
CA TYR A 737 -6.70 22.10 7.36
C TYR A 737 -7.10 21.94 8.84
N ASP A 738 -6.40 21.09 9.60
CA ASP A 738 -6.56 20.99 11.05
C ASP A 738 -6.03 22.25 11.76
N SER A 739 -6.53 22.56 12.96
CA SER A 739 -5.88 23.55 13.82
C SER A 739 -4.60 22.97 14.45
N PHE A 740 -3.49 23.68 14.33
CA PHE A 740 -2.24 23.36 15.05
C PHE A 740 -2.08 24.14 16.37
N LEU A 741 -3.07 24.95 16.74
CA LEU A 741 -3.12 25.57 18.07
C LEU A 741 -3.51 24.54 19.13
N PRO A 742 -2.99 24.65 20.37
CA PRO A 742 -3.58 23.99 21.52
C PRO A 742 -5.06 24.35 21.68
N GLU A 743 -5.86 23.41 22.17
CA GLU A 743 -7.21 23.70 22.63
C GLU A 743 -7.11 24.51 23.93
N ILE A 744 -7.86 25.62 24.02
CA ILE A 744 -7.86 26.52 25.17
C ILE A 744 -9.31 26.65 25.65
N TYR A 745 -9.53 26.38 26.93
CA TYR A 745 -10.81 26.47 27.61
C TYR A 745 -10.62 27.06 29.01
N ASP A 746 -11.58 27.85 29.48
CA ASP A 746 -11.52 28.46 30.81
C ASP A 746 -11.90 27.45 31.90
N TRP A 747 -11.31 27.59 33.08
CA TRP A 747 -11.63 26.74 34.23
C TRP A 747 -12.81 27.33 35.03
N PRO A 748 -13.90 26.55 35.28
CA PRO A 748 -15.07 27.06 35.99
C PRO A 748 -14.74 27.66 37.35
N GLY A 749 -15.13 28.92 37.56
CA GLY A 749 -14.93 29.63 38.84
C GLY A 749 -13.51 30.18 39.07
N VAL A 750 -12.59 30.07 38.11
CA VAL A 750 -11.20 30.56 38.26
C VAL A 750 -10.95 31.81 37.42
N SER A 751 -10.96 32.98 38.05
CA SER A 751 -10.59 34.24 37.40
C SER A 751 -9.07 34.42 37.36
N HIS A 752 -8.44 33.96 36.27
CA HIS A 752 -7.03 34.26 35.99
C HIS A 752 -6.85 35.70 35.50
N SER A 753 -7.05 36.68 36.38
CA SER A 753 -6.53 38.03 36.17
C SER A 753 -5.00 37.94 36.11
N PRO A 754 -4.34 38.31 34.99
CA PRO A 754 -2.89 38.43 35.01
C PRO A 754 -2.51 39.54 36.00
N VAL A 755 -1.49 39.28 36.82
CA VAL A 755 -0.84 40.37 37.57
C VAL A 755 -0.11 41.22 36.53
N VAL A 756 -0.57 42.45 36.34
CA VAL A 756 0.04 43.43 35.45
C VAL A 756 0.94 44.31 36.31
N ASP A 757 2.21 43.90 36.40
CA ASP A 757 3.32 44.75 36.87
C ASP A 757 3.83 45.65 35.72
#